data_AF-A0A8D8R2C4-F1
#
_entry.id   AF-A0A8D8R2C4-F1
#
_cell.length_a   1.000
_cell.length_b   1.000
_cell.length_c   1.000
_cell.angle_alpha   90.00
_cell.angle_beta   90.00
_cell.angle_gamma   90.00
#
_symmetry.space_group_name_H-M   'P 1'
#
loop_
_entity.id
_entity.type
_entity.pdbx_description
1 polymer ?
#
loop_
_entity_poly.entity_id
_entity_poly.type
_entity_poly.pdbx_seq_one_letter_code
_entity_poly.pdbx_strand_id
1 'polypeptide(L)'
;MINIEVGLRVLRGPNWKWAEEDGGEGGLGTVVAVKPTGHQVNVVSVIWDVGNKSSCYRVGSENAFDLRVYDSGPAGVRHEGIQCEACLSKCGAIIGSRYSCVDCNDVDLCGTCYHGDRHDLAHGFYRIDTPTSPPVVLPSRRLAQKIPIRGFSIGAKVTRGLNWEWDGQDGGPGKTGRIISIEDGKVGKSYRSIAKVLWSIGKENIYRIGSYGKVDLKCVGSGVPCTVYKTHLPVLGQEVSPGHIVFRRGDRVKVTTDATTLQHIQESSKGGWTPQLLRFLGQVGIVHRVTEQRLVRVRFDNCDNKWTFDPRVLSKVDPFLAGDFVYFIPDERSARENLKGHGEWIEAMASDLGDRGIVVKVYEDKDVRVGFRKNIWTLSPKCLELVKSNSLPDSACVEANYRDYLLPFLQHNPTHSPSNNSSVNNTPTHNGHNSFNTPTHQFNSLPNNTPTPNMSNLPTHNTSPFKANSNNTPTHNAHRTYTPTHNVNILSNTPTHPPSNLPTPSNVPLGEEALESPEDLVEVVENVMREVVRGNTAAVREYLDEADSIVDCPVSGGKTLLHILSYQGCVEELTCLLSRGACVYYPDDAGDTGLHYAAFGNRPQAIETLIQHGAGIDFYNKLGHTPLHVAVFQNFPECVRVLLRHGCDVNIQDNNKDTPLHDAVAKGLDEIQLLLLSHPEVNLYLENSKGFNILNHAVLRGNLAVTEKILAMNGNLATVPKTSDGFTPLHVAAFNDHIDIVKLLVETFKVNVNSVDLKQRTPLMCAVGQGQSSVIHYLVSHGGGLSLDCQDIDGNGLLHFLFIKKSYYKTPISRERAPQIYEEYLSVGES
;
A
#
# COMPACT_ATOMS: atom_id res chain seq x y z
N MET A 1 -20.20 -13.52 21.27
CA MET A 1 -19.18 -14.46 21.82
C MET A 1 -18.78 -15.36 20.67
N ILE A 2 -17.48 -15.63 20.46
CA ILE A 2 -17.07 -16.69 19.52
C ILE A 2 -17.49 -18.02 20.12
N ASN A 3 -18.26 -18.83 19.39
CA ASN A 3 -18.60 -20.16 19.86
C ASN A 3 -17.32 -21.00 19.94
N ILE A 4 -17.08 -21.65 21.09
CA ILE A 4 -15.84 -22.39 21.31
C ILE A 4 -15.98 -23.73 20.60
N GLU A 5 -15.52 -23.76 19.36
CA GLU A 5 -15.65 -24.91 18.46
C GLU A 5 -14.32 -25.58 18.16
N VAL A 6 -14.41 -26.84 17.74
CA VAL A 6 -13.26 -27.66 17.34
C VAL A 6 -12.79 -27.21 15.96
N GLY A 7 -11.47 -27.14 15.76
CA GLY A 7 -10.81 -26.66 14.55
C GLY A 7 -10.28 -25.23 14.63
N LEU A 8 -10.76 -24.40 15.56
CA LEU A 8 -10.27 -23.03 15.77
C LEU A 8 -8.74 -22.96 15.86
N ARG A 9 -8.13 -22.05 15.08
CA ARG A 9 -6.68 -21.81 15.11
C ARG A 9 -6.38 -20.74 16.14
N VAL A 10 -5.44 -21.00 17.04
CA VAL A 10 -5.20 -20.21 18.25
C VAL A 10 -3.72 -19.94 18.48
N LEU A 11 -3.43 -18.94 19.32
CA LEU A 11 -2.10 -18.56 19.81
C LEU A 11 -2.20 -18.06 21.26
N ARG A 12 -1.05 -17.97 21.98
CA ARG A 12 -1.05 -17.62 23.41
C ARG A 12 -1.76 -16.29 23.73
N GLY A 13 -2.66 -16.35 24.70
CA GLY A 13 -3.54 -15.27 25.15
C GLY A 13 -2.96 -14.41 26.28
N PRO A 14 -3.77 -13.49 26.85
CA PRO A 14 -3.31 -12.52 27.85
C PRO A 14 -2.95 -13.14 29.21
N ASN A 15 -3.52 -14.28 29.60
CA ASN A 15 -3.25 -14.91 30.91
C ASN A 15 -2.34 -16.14 30.84
N TRP A 16 -1.63 -16.30 29.71
CA TRP A 16 -0.73 -17.43 29.45
C TRP A 16 0.32 -17.60 30.57
N LYS A 17 0.41 -18.83 31.08
CA LYS A 17 1.36 -19.23 32.14
C LYS A 17 2.10 -20.54 31.83
N TRP A 18 1.96 -21.05 30.61
CA TRP A 18 2.31 -22.42 30.22
C TRP A 18 3.68 -22.50 29.52
N ALA A 19 4.64 -21.71 30.01
CA ALA A 19 5.98 -21.56 29.47
C ALA A 19 5.97 -21.45 27.92
N GLU A 20 6.69 -22.34 27.24
CA GLU A 20 6.83 -22.40 25.79
C GLU A 20 6.15 -23.66 25.20
N GLU A 21 5.04 -24.13 25.79
CA GLU A 21 4.28 -25.29 25.29
C GLU A 21 3.78 -25.13 23.84
N ASP A 22 3.54 -23.89 23.39
CA ASP A 22 3.19 -23.49 22.02
C ASP A 22 4.42 -23.31 21.09
N GLY A 23 5.64 -23.44 21.60
CA GLY A 23 6.88 -23.39 20.82
C GLY A 23 7.40 -21.97 20.51
N GLY A 24 7.00 -20.97 21.29
CA GLY A 24 7.37 -19.58 21.09
C GLY A 24 6.17 -18.64 21.09
N GLU A 25 6.39 -17.36 21.44
CA GLU A 25 5.41 -16.34 21.09
C GLU A 25 5.19 -16.33 19.58
N GLY A 26 3.91 -16.37 19.18
CA GLY A 26 3.50 -16.54 17.78
C GLY A 26 3.27 -17.99 17.35
N GLY A 27 3.54 -18.97 18.22
CA GLY A 27 3.20 -20.37 17.98
C GLY A 27 1.70 -20.56 17.75
N LEU A 28 1.36 -21.19 16.61
CA LEU A 28 -0.01 -21.54 16.24
C LEU A 28 -0.36 -22.95 16.73
N GLY A 29 -1.63 -23.15 17.04
CA GLY A 29 -2.20 -24.45 17.36
C GLY A 29 -3.66 -24.55 16.95
N THR A 30 -4.20 -25.77 17.02
CA THR A 30 -5.59 -26.09 16.70
C THR A 30 -6.32 -26.55 17.96
N VAL A 31 -7.50 -25.98 18.24
CA VAL A 31 -8.42 -26.49 19.25
C VAL A 31 -8.97 -27.84 18.79
N VAL A 32 -8.64 -28.93 19.49
CA VAL A 32 -9.00 -30.30 19.09
C VAL A 32 -10.12 -30.91 19.94
N ALA A 33 -10.36 -30.38 21.14
CA ALA A 33 -11.46 -30.81 21.99
C ALA A 33 -11.88 -29.69 22.94
N VAL A 34 -13.18 -29.62 23.20
CA VAL A 34 -13.82 -28.65 24.10
C VAL A 34 -14.35 -29.42 25.30
N LYS A 35 -13.96 -29.04 26.52
CA LYS A 35 -14.34 -29.75 27.74
C LYS A 35 -15.36 -28.92 28.55
N PRO A 36 -16.65 -29.28 28.55
CA PRO A 36 -17.64 -28.63 29.40
C PRO A 36 -17.28 -28.83 30.88
N THR A 37 -17.48 -27.81 31.71
CA THR A 37 -17.33 -27.90 33.17
C THR A 37 -18.65 -27.44 33.79
N GLY A 38 -19.62 -28.36 33.87
CA GLY A 38 -21.01 -28.01 34.13
C GLY A 38 -21.68 -27.40 32.90
N HIS A 39 -22.37 -26.26 33.08
CA HIS A 39 -23.12 -25.58 32.01
C HIS A 39 -22.28 -24.59 31.17
N GLN A 40 -21.00 -24.40 31.49
CA GLN A 40 -20.10 -23.51 30.77
C GLN A 40 -18.84 -24.25 30.29
N VAL A 41 -18.28 -23.80 29.16
CA VAL A 41 -17.02 -24.27 28.62
C VAL A 41 -15.90 -23.41 29.19
N ASN A 42 -15.14 -23.96 30.13
CA ASN A 42 -14.10 -23.20 30.84
C ASN A 42 -12.67 -23.63 30.43
N VAL A 43 -12.54 -24.76 29.73
CA VAL A 43 -11.25 -25.39 29.38
C VAL A 43 -11.29 -26.02 27.98
N VAL A 44 -10.21 -25.86 27.20
CA VAL A 44 -10.02 -26.47 25.88
C VAL A 44 -8.73 -27.30 25.80
N SER A 45 -8.70 -28.19 24.83
CA SER A 45 -7.50 -28.95 24.43
C SER A 45 -6.98 -28.45 23.09
N VAL A 46 -5.69 -28.21 22.99
CA VAL A 46 -5.01 -27.72 21.79
C VAL A 46 -3.89 -28.69 21.41
N ILE A 47 -3.75 -28.96 20.11
CA ILE A 47 -2.52 -29.48 19.52
C ILE A 47 -1.82 -28.30 18.87
N TRP A 48 -0.63 -27.97 19.36
CA TRP A 48 0.24 -26.96 18.78
C TRP A 48 0.91 -27.49 17.53
N ASP A 49 1.21 -26.63 16.56
CA ASP A 49 1.78 -27.03 15.29
C ASP A 49 3.17 -27.66 15.47
N VAL A 50 3.91 -27.26 16.51
CA VAL A 50 5.18 -27.90 16.94
C VAL A 50 5.02 -29.33 17.47
N GLY A 51 3.79 -29.85 17.54
CA GLY A 51 3.45 -31.22 17.91
C GLY A 51 3.11 -31.45 19.39
N ASN A 52 3.20 -30.42 20.23
CA ASN A 52 2.81 -30.50 21.64
C ASN A 52 1.29 -30.58 21.78
N LYS A 53 0.80 -31.35 22.76
CA LYS A 53 -0.64 -31.47 23.05
C LYS A 53 -0.92 -31.28 24.52
N SER A 54 -1.73 -30.26 24.83
CA SER A 54 -2.16 -29.93 26.19
C SER A 54 -3.69 -29.82 26.25
N SER A 55 -4.26 -30.16 27.40
CA SER A 55 -5.72 -30.39 27.54
C SER A 55 -6.41 -29.56 28.63
N CYS A 56 -5.74 -28.49 29.07
CA CYS A 56 -6.08 -27.71 30.27
C CYS A 56 -6.06 -26.18 30.08
N TYR A 57 -6.02 -25.66 28.85
CA TYR A 57 -5.99 -24.21 28.61
C TYR A 57 -7.31 -23.54 29.00
N ARG A 58 -7.22 -22.49 29.81
CA ARG A 58 -8.38 -21.78 30.38
C ARG A 58 -8.95 -20.80 29.37
N VAL A 59 -10.27 -20.78 29.26
CA VAL A 59 -11.05 -19.90 28.37
C VAL A 59 -12.19 -19.24 29.13
N GLY A 60 -11.95 -18.91 30.40
CA GLY A 60 -12.95 -18.41 31.35
C GLY A 60 -12.82 -19.01 32.76
N SER A 61 -12.16 -20.16 32.92
CA SER A 61 -11.85 -20.72 34.24
C SER A 61 -11.03 -19.73 35.06
N GLU A 62 -11.43 -19.48 36.32
CA GLU A 62 -10.80 -18.49 37.22
C GLU A 62 -10.76 -17.06 36.64
N ASN A 63 -11.65 -16.72 35.68
CA ASN A 63 -11.61 -15.49 34.89
C ASN A 63 -10.28 -15.29 34.12
N ALA A 64 -9.61 -16.40 33.76
CA ALA A 64 -8.37 -16.41 33.00
C ALA A 64 -8.57 -16.95 31.57
N PHE A 65 -7.92 -16.29 30.62
CA PHE A 65 -7.99 -16.58 29.20
C PHE A 65 -6.58 -16.80 28.65
N ASP A 66 -6.23 -18.06 28.44
CA ASP A 66 -4.89 -18.49 28.02
C ASP A 66 -4.71 -18.41 26.50
N LEU A 67 -5.75 -18.13 25.71
CA LEU A 67 -5.73 -18.23 24.25
C LEU A 67 -6.38 -17.03 23.55
N ARG A 68 -5.90 -16.71 22.35
CA ARG A 68 -6.55 -15.83 21.36
C ARG A 68 -6.85 -16.63 20.09
N VAL A 69 -7.93 -16.29 19.39
CA VAL A 69 -8.26 -16.91 18.10
C VAL A 69 -7.50 -16.17 17.00
N TYR A 70 -6.69 -16.91 16.25
CA TYR A 70 -5.99 -16.44 15.06
C TYR A 70 -6.88 -16.56 13.82
N ASP A 71 -7.52 -17.72 13.64
CA ASP A 71 -8.44 -17.97 12.52
C ASP A 71 -9.61 -18.86 12.95
N SER A 72 -10.83 -18.38 12.67
CA SER A 72 -12.10 -19.07 12.90
C SER A 72 -12.71 -19.69 11.64
N GLY A 73 -12.08 -19.53 10.47
CA GLY A 73 -12.45 -20.18 9.21
C GLY A 73 -12.53 -21.71 9.28
N PRO A 74 -11.58 -22.41 9.93
CA PRO A 74 -11.67 -23.87 10.10
C PRO A 74 -12.86 -24.36 10.95
N ALA A 75 -13.43 -23.49 11.79
CA ALA A 75 -14.69 -23.74 12.50
C ALA A 75 -15.93 -23.24 11.73
N GLY A 76 -15.78 -22.83 10.46
CA GLY A 76 -16.89 -22.48 9.57
C GLY A 76 -17.43 -21.06 9.68
N VAL A 77 -16.76 -20.17 10.41
CA VAL A 77 -17.17 -18.75 10.50
C VAL A 77 -17.05 -18.08 9.12
N ARG A 78 -18.16 -17.54 8.63
CA ARG A 78 -18.26 -16.89 7.31
C ARG A 78 -19.30 -15.76 7.33
N HIS A 79 -18.96 -14.64 6.71
CA HIS A 79 -19.80 -13.44 6.55
C HIS A 79 -20.36 -13.40 5.12
N GLU A 80 -21.49 -14.06 4.92
CA GLU A 80 -22.13 -14.16 3.60
C GLU A 80 -22.46 -12.77 3.01
N GLY A 81 -22.23 -12.60 1.70
CA GLY A 81 -22.49 -11.34 0.99
C GLY A 81 -21.46 -10.23 1.20
N ILE A 82 -20.44 -10.42 2.04
CA ILE A 82 -19.44 -9.39 2.36
C ILE A 82 -18.09 -9.77 1.77
N GLN A 83 -17.54 -8.94 0.88
CA GLN A 83 -16.27 -9.18 0.19
C GLN A 83 -15.11 -8.40 0.81
N CYS A 84 -13.88 -8.87 0.60
CA CYS A 84 -12.68 -8.19 1.06
C CYS A 84 -12.16 -7.25 -0.05
N GLU A 85 -12.15 -5.94 0.20
CA GLU A 85 -11.72 -4.92 -0.77
C GLU A 85 -10.25 -5.06 -1.19
N ALA A 86 -9.40 -5.60 -0.32
CA ALA A 86 -7.97 -5.74 -0.62
C ALA A 86 -7.61 -7.00 -1.42
N CYS A 87 -8.57 -7.93 -1.66
CA CYS A 87 -8.30 -9.15 -2.42
C CYS A 87 -9.42 -9.59 -3.39
N LEU A 88 -10.49 -8.78 -3.53
CA LEU A 88 -11.55 -8.62 -4.56
C LEU A 88 -12.14 -9.82 -5.35
N SER A 89 -11.57 -11.01 -5.27
CA SER A 89 -11.90 -12.15 -6.13
C SER A 89 -11.74 -13.52 -5.42
N LYS A 90 -10.76 -13.67 -4.53
CA LYS A 90 -10.35 -15.01 -4.03
C LYS A 90 -11.25 -15.67 -2.98
N CYS A 91 -12.22 -14.97 -2.38
CA CYS A 91 -12.98 -15.52 -1.22
C CYS A 91 -14.51 -15.65 -1.42
N GLY A 92 -15.11 -14.84 -2.31
CA GLY A 92 -16.58 -14.72 -2.48
C GLY A 92 -17.35 -14.12 -1.29
N ALA A 93 -16.93 -14.43 -0.06
CA ALA A 93 -17.39 -13.92 1.22
C ALA A 93 -16.20 -13.90 2.20
N ILE A 94 -16.21 -13.04 3.23
CA ILE A 94 -15.16 -13.04 4.26
C ILE A 94 -15.29 -14.30 5.14
N ILE A 95 -14.19 -15.04 5.28
CA ILE A 95 -14.08 -16.27 6.07
C ILE A 95 -13.17 -16.03 7.28
N GLY A 96 -13.63 -16.40 8.47
CA GLY A 96 -13.04 -16.00 9.75
C GLY A 96 -13.52 -14.62 10.21
N SER A 97 -12.80 -13.96 11.12
CA SER A 97 -13.14 -12.61 11.58
C SER A 97 -13.12 -11.57 10.45
N ARG A 98 -14.14 -10.72 10.42
CA ARG A 98 -14.27 -9.53 9.55
C ARG A 98 -13.66 -8.31 10.22
N TYR A 99 -12.97 -7.48 9.44
CA TYR A 99 -12.41 -6.20 9.87
C TYR A 99 -12.97 -5.09 8.99
N SER A 100 -13.94 -4.34 9.52
CA SER A 100 -14.62 -3.24 8.81
C SER A 100 -13.99 -1.90 9.16
N CYS A 101 -13.72 -1.05 8.18
CA CYS A 101 -13.11 0.27 8.43
C CYS A 101 -14.06 1.17 9.21
N VAL A 102 -13.53 2.00 10.12
CA VAL A 102 -14.32 3.04 10.82
C VAL A 102 -14.44 4.31 9.99
N ASP A 103 -13.38 4.63 9.22
CA ASP A 103 -13.19 5.93 8.57
C ASP A 103 -13.62 5.94 7.10
N CYS A 104 -13.91 4.77 6.51
CA CYS A 104 -14.35 4.62 5.12
C CYS A 104 -15.63 3.79 5.03
N ASN A 105 -16.60 4.24 4.23
CA ASN A 105 -17.85 3.51 4.00
C ASN A 105 -17.59 2.21 3.23
N ASP A 106 -18.26 1.13 3.64
CA ASP A 106 -18.32 -0.17 2.94
C ASP A 106 -16.97 -0.86 2.67
N VAL A 107 -15.90 -0.40 3.34
CA VAL A 107 -14.56 -1.01 3.29
C VAL A 107 -14.46 -2.15 4.29
N ASP A 108 -14.28 -3.36 3.78
CA ASP A 108 -14.10 -4.58 4.58
C ASP A 108 -12.84 -5.35 4.20
N LEU A 109 -12.16 -5.87 5.23
CA LEU A 109 -10.98 -6.72 5.11
C LEU A 109 -11.19 -8.08 5.78
N CYS A 110 -10.69 -9.14 5.14
CA CYS A 110 -10.47 -10.42 5.81
C CYS A 110 -9.24 -10.35 6.73
N GLY A 111 -9.13 -11.28 7.68
CA GLY A 111 -7.99 -11.33 8.61
C GLY A 111 -6.61 -11.31 7.94
N THR A 112 -6.44 -12.05 6.83
CA THR A 112 -5.18 -12.07 6.07
C THR A 112 -4.80 -10.69 5.53
N CYS A 113 -5.75 -9.94 4.96
CA CYS A 113 -5.50 -8.59 4.45
C CYS A 113 -5.34 -7.56 5.57
N TYR A 114 -6.11 -7.68 6.66
CA TYR A 114 -6.01 -6.80 7.82
C TYR A 114 -4.65 -6.89 8.52
N HIS A 115 -4.15 -8.12 8.69
CA HIS A 115 -2.82 -8.39 9.27
C HIS A 115 -1.68 -8.32 8.24
N GLY A 116 -1.99 -8.33 6.94
CA GLY A 116 -1.08 -8.08 5.83
C GLY A 116 -1.01 -6.60 5.42
N ASP A 117 -1.32 -5.70 6.34
CA ASP A 117 -1.14 -4.24 6.23
C ASP A 117 -1.81 -3.59 5.00
N ARG A 118 -2.90 -4.22 4.51
CA ARG A 118 -3.75 -3.66 3.45
C ARG A 118 -4.70 -2.60 3.99
N HIS A 119 -5.10 -1.66 3.14
CA HIS A 119 -5.81 -0.41 3.49
C HIS A 119 -4.98 0.51 4.41
N ASP A 120 -5.37 1.77 4.60
CA ASP A 120 -4.60 2.69 5.44
C ASP A 120 -4.43 2.14 6.86
N LEU A 121 -3.19 2.22 7.36
CA LEU A 121 -2.83 1.83 8.73
C LEU A 121 -3.25 2.87 9.76
N ALA A 122 -3.47 4.13 9.33
CA ALA A 122 -4.03 5.20 10.14
C ALA A 122 -5.42 4.84 10.67
N HIS A 123 -6.26 4.29 9.80
CA HIS A 123 -7.68 4.10 10.07
C HIS A 123 -7.96 3.14 11.22
N GLY A 124 -9.02 3.46 11.97
CA GLY A 124 -9.62 2.59 12.97
C GLY A 124 -10.41 1.48 12.29
N PHE A 125 -10.59 0.36 12.99
CA PHE A 125 -11.34 -0.79 12.48
C PHE A 125 -12.30 -1.35 13.53
N TYR A 126 -13.48 -1.79 13.09
CA TYR A 126 -14.34 -2.69 13.83
C TYR A 126 -13.98 -4.13 13.52
N ARG A 127 -13.58 -4.90 14.53
CA ARG A 127 -13.50 -6.37 14.44
C ARG A 127 -14.86 -6.97 14.71
N ILE A 128 -15.31 -7.85 13.82
CA ILE A 128 -16.58 -8.56 13.93
C ILE A 128 -16.24 -10.06 13.85
N ASP A 129 -16.30 -10.73 15.00
CA ASP A 129 -15.72 -12.08 15.17
C ASP A 129 -16.58 -13.22 14.61
N THR A 130 -17.89 -13.00 14.52
CA THR A 130 -18.88 -13.88 13.87
C THR A 130 -20.01 -13.00 13.31
N PRO A 131 -20.85 -13.47 12.36
CA PRO A 131 -21.98 -12.68 11.85
C PRO A 131 -22.98 -12.18 12.90
N THR A 132 -23.02 -12.81 14.08
CA THR A 132 -23.89 -12.47 15.20
C THR A 132 -23.18 -11.73 16.34
N SER A 133 -21.86 -11.55 16.27
CA SER A 133 -21.10 -10.86 17.31
C SER A 133 -21.17 -9.33 17.14
N PRO A 134 -21.23 -8.57 18.26
CA PRO A 134 -21.17 -7.12 18.19
C PRO A 134 -19.78 -6.67 17.68
N PRO A 135 -19.69 -5.51 17.00
CA PRO A 135 -18.40 -4.95 16.59
C PRO A 135 -17.55 -4.54 17.79
N VAL A 136 -16.24 -4.76 17.68
CA VAL A 136 -15.21 -4.37 18.65
C VAL A 136 -14.32 -3.32 18.03
N VAL A 137 -14.28 -2.11 18.60
CA VAL A 137 -13.36 -1.06 18.17
C VAL A 137 -11.92 -1.50 18.40
N LEU A 138 -11.10 -1.45 17.36
CA LEU A 138 -9.66 -1.63 17.39
C LEU A 138 -8.95 -0.28 17.22
N PRO A 139 -7.79 -0.09 17.87
CA PRO A 139 -6.97 1.09 17.62
C PRO A 139 -6.33 1.04 16.22
N SER A 140 -5.84 2.21 15.78
CA SER A 140 -5.05 2.39 14.58
C SER A 140 -3.90 1.37 14.48
N ARG A 141 -3.67 0.83 13.28
CA ARG A 141 -2.57 -0.10 13.00
C ARG A 141 -1.21 0.58 12.90
N ARG A 142 -1.17 1.89 12.62
CA ARG A 142 0.04 2.71 12.38
C ARG A 142 1.10 2.59 13.48
N LEU A 143 0.68 2.46 14.74
CA LEU A 143 1.55 2.31 15.91
C LEU A 143 1.39 0.95 16.62
N ALA A 144 0.59 0.04 16.07
CA ALA A 144 0.35 -1.27 16.66
C ALA A 144 1.54 -2.20 16.35
N GLN A 145 2.02 -2.92 17.37
CA GLN A 145 3.09 -3.89 17.18
C GLN A 145 2.56 -5.21 16.60
N LYS A 146 3.29 -5.74 15.63
CA LYS A 146 3.05 -7.07 15.06
C LYS A 146 4.05 -8.07 15.64
N ILE A 147 3.62 -9.31 15.82
CA ILE A 147 4.53 -10.44 16.10
C ILE A 147 4.61 -11.35 14.88
N PRO A 148 5.73 -12.04 14.64
CA PRO A 148 5.77 -13.16 13.70
C PRO A 148 4.90 -14.31 14.21
N ILE A 149 4.26 -15.04 13.30
CA ILE A 149 3.54 -16.29 13.60
C ILE A 149 4.29 -17.50 13.03
N ARG A 150 4.24 -18.61 13.76
CA ARG A 150 4.99 -19.84 13.48
C ARG A 150 4.05 -21.04 13.53
N GLY A 151 4.16 -21.92 12.56
CA GLY A 151 3.29 -23.10 12.43
C GLY A 151 3.03 -23.45 10.97
N PHE A 152 1.85 -24.01 10.69
CA PHE A 152 1.43 -24.35 9.34
C PHE A 152 1.19 -23.07 8.49
N SER A 153 2.19 -22.72 7.69
CA SER A 153 2.13 -21.76 6.58
C SER A 153 2.65 -22.41 5.29
N ILE A 154 2.39 -21.79 4.15
CA ILE A 154 2.97 -22.21 2.86
C ILE A 154 4.50 -22.20 2.96
N GLY A 155 5.17 -23.22 2.43
CA GLY A 155 6.61 -23.46 2.54
C GLY A 155 7.08 -24.16 3.83
N ALA A 156 6.24 -24.26 4.87
CA ALA A 156 6.64 -24.79 6.17
C ALA A 156 7.05 -26.27 6.09
N LYS A 157 8.20 -26.59 6.71
CA LYS A 157 8.72 -27.97 6.77
C LYS A 157 7.96 -28.75 7.83
N VAL A 158 7.42 -29.89 7.44
CA VAL A 158 6.53 -30.73 8.25
C VAL A 158 6.96 -32.18 8.30
N THR A 159 6.58 -32.90 9.36
CA THR A 159 6.60 -34.36 9.47
C THR A 159 5.18 -34.87 9.73
N ARG A 160 4.98 -36.19 9.77
CA ARG A 160 3.78 -36.78 10.40
C ARG A 160 3.58 -36.25 11.83
N GLY A 161 2.32 -36.03 12.20
CA GLY A 161 1.86 -35.49 13.48
C GLY A 161 1.00 -36.47 14.29
N LEU A 162 0.35 -35.97 15.34
CA LEU A 162 -0.35 -36.78 16.35
C LEU A 162 -1.63 -37.48 15.85
N ASN A 163 -2.20 -37.07 14.72
CA ASN A 163 -3.38 -37.72 14.13
C ASN A 163 -3.10 -38.39 12.77
N TRP A 164 -1.84 -38.70 12.48
CA TRP A 164 -1.45 -39.40 11.26
C TRP A 164 -2.15 -40.76 11.13
N GLU A 165 -2.98 -40.91 10.10
CA GLU A 165 -3.75 -42.10 9.76
C GLU A 165 -3.46 -42.55 8.30
N TRP A 166 -2.29 -42.16 7.74
CA TRP A 166 -1.97 -42.19 6.31
C TRP A 166 -0.76 -43.09 5.94
N ASP A 167 -0.60 -44.21 6.65
CA ASP A 167 0.44 -45.23 6.42
C ASP A 167 1.87 -44.67 6.24
N GLY A 168 2.54 -45.03 5.14
CA GLY A 168 3.88 -44.56 4.75
C GLY A 168 3.86 -43.61 3.55
N GLN A 169 2.79 -42.82 3.36
CA GLN A 169 2.71 -41.87 2.24
C GLN A 169 3.78 -40.78 2.27
N ASP A 170 4.29 -40.44 3.45
CA ASP A 170 5.42 -39.54 3.72
C ASP A 170 6.80 -40.19 3.48
N GLY A 171 6.86 -41.50 3.25
CA GLY A 171 8.11 -42.27 3.19
C GLY A 171 8.55 -42.84 4.54
N GLY A 172 7.73 -42.73 5.59
CA GLY A 172 7.99 -43.29 6.91
C GLY A 172 8.29 -42.26 8.01
N PRO A 173 8.33 -42.68 9.29
CA PRO A 173 8.58 -41.79 10.42
C PRO A 173 9.89 -40.99 10.27
N GLY A 174 9.83 -39.69 10.58
CA GLY A 174 10.97 -38.78 10.49
C GLY A 174 11.24 -38.21 9.09
N LYS A 175 10.61 -38.73 8.02
CA LYS A 175 10.66 -38.07 6.71
C LYS A 175 9.88 -36.76 6.74
N THR A 176 10.38 -35.80 5.96
CA THR A 176 9.89 -34.41 5.96
C THR A 176 9.25 -34.06 4.63
N GLY A 177 8.25 -33.19 4.67
CA GLY A 177 7.67 -32.56 3.48
C GLY A 177 7.53 -31.06 3.68
N ARG A 178 6.98 -30.38 2.69
CA ARG A 178 6.60 -28.96 2.76
C ARG A 178 5.16 -28.75 2.39
N ILE A 179 4.50 -27.86 3.14
CA ILE A 179 3.18 -27.36 2.75
C ILE A 179 3.33 -26.54 1.47
N ILE A 180 2.64 -26.93 0.39
CA ILE A 180 2.62 -26.18 -0.88
C ILE A 180 1.35 -25.32 -1.02
N SER A 181 0.24 -25.75 -0.43
CA SER A 181 -1.00 -24.96 -0.34
C SER A 181 -1.74 -25.25 0.98
N ILE A 182 -2.52 -24.27 1.44
CA ILE A 182 -3.50 -24.44 2.51
C ILE A 182 -4.88 -24.25 1.89
N GLU A 183 -5.75 -25.24 2.05
CA GLU A 183 -6.99 -25.39 1.28
C GLU A 183 -8.21 -25.58 2.20
N ASP A 184 -9.39 -25.39 1.63
CA ASP A 184 -10.65 -25.65 2.30
C ASP A 184 -10.90 -27.16 2.46
N GLY A 185 -11.51 -27.53 3.57
CA GLY A 185 -11.82 -28.91 3.92
C GLY A 185 -12.88 -29.48 2.99
N LYS A 186 -12.68 -30.72 2.53
CA LYS A 186 -13.51 -31.39 1.52
C LYS A 186 -14.99 -31.61 1.90
N VAL A 187 -15.36 -31.41 3.16
CA VAL A 187 -16.70 -31.72 3.69
C VAL A 187 -17.09 -30.69 4.76
N GLY A 188 -18.32 -30.17 4.67
CA GLY A 188 -18.86 -29.19 5.61
C GLY A 188 -18.34 -27.76 5.40
N LYS A 189 -18.77 -26.83 6.26
CA LYS A 189 -18.24 -25.46 6.30
C LYS A 189 -16.92 -25.45 7.10
N SER A 190 -15.82 -25.90 6.49
CA SER A 190 -14.52 -26.06 7.17
C SER A 190 -13.41 -25.45 6.33
N TYR A 191 -13.13 -24.16 6.49
CA TYR A 191 -12.23 -23.41 5.58
C TYR A 191 -10.76 -23.43 6.04
N ARG A 192 -9.77 -23.35 5.13
CA ARG A 192 -8.32 -23.35 5.44
C ARG A 192 -7.88 -24.42 6.45
N SER A 193 -8.45 -25.61 6.33
CA SER A 193 -8.44 -26.65 7.38
C SER A 193 -7.65 -27.91 7.00
N ILE A 194 -7.14 -27.95 5.77
CA ILE A 194 -6.23 -28.96 5.23
C ILE A 194 -5.00 -28.29 4.59
N ALA A 195 -3.88 -29.01 4.53
CA ALA A 195 -2.66 -28.61 3.83
C ALA A 195 -2.30 -29.65 2.77
N LYS A 196 -2.00 -29.21 1.55
CA LYS A 196 -1.32 -30.04 0.55
C LYS A 196 0.17 -30.03 0.86
N VAL A 197 0.78 -31.21 0.94
CA VAL A 197 2.19 -31.40 1.28
C VAL A 197 2.90 -32.14 0.16
N LEU A 198 4.04 -31.61 -0.27
CA LEU A 198 5.03 -32.31 -1.09
C LEU A 198 6.09 -32.92 -0.16
N TRP A 199 6.18 -34.23 -0.11
CA TRP A 199 7.18 -34.96 0.69
C TRP A 199 8.53 -34.99 -0.01
N SER A 200 9.63 -35.09 0.76
CA SER A 200 11.00 -35.19 0.22
C SER A 200 11.24 -36.44 -0.65
N ILE A 201 10.29 -37.40 -0.64
CA ILE A 201 10.26 -38.57 -1.54
C ILE A 201 9.53 -38.30 -2.87
N GLY A 202 9.23 -37.03 -3.19
CA GLY A 202 8.57 -36.60 -4.43
C GLY A 202 7.06 -36.87 -4.51
N LYS A 203 6.44 -37.40 -3.45
CA LYS A 203 4.98 -37.65 -3.40
C LYS A 203 4.23 -36.44 -2.84
N GLU A 204 3.09 -36.12 -3.42
CA GLU A 204 2.15 -35.14 -2.88
C GLU A 204 0.84 -35.77 -2.38
N ASN A 205 0.29 -35.22 -1.30
CA ASN A 205 -1.10 -35.47 -0.88
C ASN A 205 -1.60 -34.36 0.07
N ILE A 206 -2.87 -34.41 0.48
CA ILE A 206 -3.49 -33.47 1.43
C ILE A 206 -3.68 -34.10 2.82
N TYR A 207 -3.55 -33.26 3.86
CA TYR A 207 -3.55 -33.68 5.27
C TYR A 207 -4.33 -32.69 6.14
N ARG A 208 -4.94 -33.15 7.25
CA ARG A 208 -5.76 -32.32 8.15
C ARG A 208 -4.85 -31.47 9.06
N ILE A 209 -5.11 -30.17 9.16
CA ILE A 209 -4.41 -29.23 10.06
C ILE A 209 -5.37 -28.48 11.00
N GLY A 210 -6.60 -28.96 11.11
CA GLY A 210 -7.72 -28.26 11.73
C GLY A 210 -9.07 -28.91 11.45
N SER A 211 -9.23 -29.51 10.27
CA SER A 211 -10.48 -30.19 9.88
C SER A 211 -10.85 -31.28 10.90
N TYR A 212 -12.08 -31.22 11.42
CA TYR A 212 -12.59 -32.09 12.50
C TYR A 212 -11.74 -32.09 13.80
N GLY A 213 -10.91 -31.06 14.03
CA GLY A 213 -9.97 -31.04 15.15
C GLY A 213 -8.83 -32.05 15.03
N LYS A 214 -8.57 -32.55 13.82
CA LYS A 214 -7.47 -33.47 13.54
C LYS A 214 -6.27 -32.68 13.01
N VAL A 215 -5.10 -33.00 13.56
CA VAL A 215 -3.80 -32.44 13.18
C VAL A 215 -2.88 -33.60 12.80
N ASP A 216 -2.84 -33.88 11.50
CA ASP A 216 -2.11 -35.00 10.90
C ASP A 216 -0.62 -34.70 10.72
N LEU A 217 -0.24 -33.42 10.77
CA LEU A 217 1.12 -32.94 10.54
C LEU A 217 1.75 -32.40 11.84
N LYS A 218 3.07 -32.24 11.83
CA LYS A 218 3.84 -31.50 12.82
C LYS A 218 4.79 -30.56 12.07
N CYS A 219 4.77 -29.27 12.40
CA CYS A 219 5.72 -28.28 11.92
C CYS A 219 7.08 -28.48 12.60
N VAL A 220 8.14 -28.54 11.80
CA VAL A 220 9.55 -28.68 12.25
C VAL A 220 10.47 -27.61 11.67
N GLY A 221 9.99 -26.78 10.73
CA GLY A 221 10.71 -25.62 10.21
C GLY A 221 9.75 -24.59 9.63
N SER A 222 10.13 -23.31 9.72
CA SER A 222 9.31 -22.17 9.29
C SER A 222 8.96 -22.22 7.80
N GLY A 223 7.76 -21.77 7.46
CA GLY A 223 7.38 -21.44 6.07
C GLY A 223 7.53 -19.95 5.79
N VAL A 224 6.74 -19.46 4.85
CA VAL A 224 6.61 -18.02 4.55
C VAL A 224 6.38 -17.25 5.85
N PRO A 225 7.20 -16.21 6.15
CA PRO A 225 7.02 -15.37 7.32
C PRO A 225 5.69 -14.61 7.25
N CYS A 226 4.79 -14.92 8.18
CA CYS A 226 3.56 -14.16 8.37
C CYS A 226 3.62 -13.41 9.71
N THR A 227 2.89 -12.30 9.83
CA THR A 227 2.86 -11.46 11.03
C THR A 227 1.43 -11.10 11.42
N VAL A 228 1.20 -10.84 12.71
CA VAL A 228 -0.15 -10.57 13.24
C VAL A 228 -0.16 -9.49 14.31
N TYR A 229 -1.21 -8.67 14.31
CA TYR A 229 -1.50 -7.71 15.39
C TYR A 229 -2.10 -8.46 16.60
N LYS A 230 -1.26 -9.08 17.42
CA LYS A 230 -1.67 -9.98 18.54
C LYS A 230 -2.76 -9.37 19.43
N THR A 231 -2.61 -8.11 19.80
CA THR A 231 -3.55 -7.39 20.67
C THR A 231 -4.93 -7.21 20.04
N HIS A 232 -5.00 -7.15 18.71
CA HIS A 232 -6.23 -6.94 17.94
C HIS A 232 -7.03 -8.23 17.73
N LEU A 233 -6.43 -9.40 17.92
CA LEU A 233 -7.11 -10.69 17.84
C LEU A 233 -8.10 -10.90 19.01
N PRO A 234 -9.24 -11.57 18.80
CA PRO A 234 -10.17 -11.91 19.87
C PRO A 234 -9.54 -12.87 20.90
N VAL A 235 -9.92 -12.70 22.17
CA VAL A 235 -9.57 -13.61 23.26
C VAL A 235 -10.59 -14.76 23.29
N LEU A 236 -10.12 -16.02 23.29
CA LEU A 236 -11.00 -17.19 23.19
C LEU A 236 -11.79 -17.39 24.50
N GLY A 237 -13.12 -17.50 24.37
CA GLY A 237 -14.05 -17.67 25.49
C GLY A 237 -14.36 -16.41 26.28
N GLN A 238 -13.67 -15.30 26.03
CA GLN A 238 -14.02 -14.03 26.67
C GLN A 238 -15.34 -13.51 26.10
N GLU A 239 -16.30 -13.19 26.98
CA GLU A 239 -17.46 -12.42 26.58
C GLU A 239 -17.00 -11.03 26.13
N VAL A 240 -17.16 -10.79 24.84
CA VAL A 240 -17.17 -9.44 24.28
C VAL A 240 -18.39 -8.73 24.88
N SER A 241 -18.19 -8.10 26.03
CA SER A 241 -18.95 -6.91 26.38
C SER A 241 -18.93 -6.03 25.12
N PRO A 242 -20.08 -5.66 24.54
CA PRO A 242 -20.09 -4.71 23.42
C PRO A 242 -19.21 -3.55 23.85
N GLY A 243 -18.18 -3.24 23.06
CA GLY A 243 -17.27 -2.15 23.37
C GLY A 243 -18.12 -0.91 23.44
N HIS A 244 -18.51 -0.52 24.67
CA HIS A 244 -19.65 0.37 24.81
C HIS A 244 -19.25 1.66 24.13
N ILE A 245 -19.96 2.00 23.06
CA ILE A 245 -20.05 3.38 22.64
C ILE A 245 -20.78 4.06 23.80
N VAL A 246 -20.02 4.52 24.79
CA VAL A 246 -20.56 5.14 26.01
C VAL A 246 -21.07 6.50 25.57
N PHE A 247 -22.33 6.51 25.14
CA PHE A 247 -23.06 7.70 24.79
C PHE A 247 -23.23 8.54 26.06
N ARG A 248 -22.63 9.72 26.08
CA ARG A 248 -22.78 10.72 27.12
C ARG A 248 -23.80 11.75 26.65
N ARG A 249 -24.47 12.41 27.60
CA ARG A 249 -25.29 13.58 27.27
C ARG A 249 -24.40 14.64 26.61
N GLY A 250 -24.75 15.05 25.39
CA GLY A 250 -23.98 15.98 24.56
C GLY A 250 -23.29 15.36 23.35
N ASP A 251 -23.08 14.03 23.30
CA ASP A 251 -22.43 13.38 22.15
C ASP A 251 -23.24 13.61 20.87
N ARG A 252 -22.56 13.94 19.76
CA ARG A 252 -23.17 13.90 18.41
C ARG A 252 -23.19 12.46 17.91
N VAL A 253 -24.30 12.06 17.30
CA VAL A 253 -24.56 10.69 16.85
C VAL A 253 -25.33 10.67 15.54
N LYS A 254 -25.14 9.61 14.75
CA LYS A 254 -25.84 9.39 13.47
C LYS A 254 -26.35 7.96 13.42
N VAL A 255 -27.52 7.76 12.81
CA VAL A 255 -28.03 6.42 12.51
C VAL A 255 -27.34 5.90 11.25
N THR A 256 -26.56 4.83 11.39
CA THR A 256 -25.67 4.30 10.34
C THR A 256 -26.10 2.94 9.79
N THR A 257 -27.12 2.30 10.36
CA THR A 257 -27.72 1.06 9.84
C THR A 257 -28.74 1.36 8.75
N ASP A 258 -28.94 0.42 7.82
CA ASP A 258 -30.03 0.50 6.84
C ASP A 258 -31.43 0.43 7.50
N ALA A 259 -32.47 0.71 6.70
CA ALA A 259 -33.86 0.75 7.14
C ALA A 259 -34.38 -0.57 7.74
N THR A 260 -33.98 -1.70 7.17
CA THR A 260 -34.45 -3.04 7.60
C THR A 260 -33.76 -3.48 8.88
N THR A 261 -32.45 -3.24 8.99
CA THR A 261 -31.67 -3.49 10.21
C THR A 261 -32.12 -2.57 11.35
N LEU A 262 -32.38 -1.29 11.07
CA LEU A 262 -32.91 -0.35 12.06
C LEU A 262 -34.25 -0.81 12.62
N GLN A 263 -35.18 -1.25 11.75
CA GLN A 263 -36.47 -1.80 12.16
C GLN A 263 -36.29 -3.02 13.07
N HIS A 264 -35.56 -4.02 12.60
CA HIS A 264 -35.37 -5.27 13.33
C HIS A 264 -34.74 -5.06 14.72
N ILE A 265 -33.76 -4.16 14.83
CA ILE A 265 -33.11 -3.82 16.11
C ILE A 265 -34.03 -3.01 17.03
N GLN A 266 -34.86 -2.10 16.51
CA GLN A 266 -35.80 -1.30 17.31
C GLN A 266 -37.06 -2.07 17.74
N GLU A 267 -37.48 -3.09 16.98
CA GLU A 267 -38.56 -4.01 17.35
C GLU A 267 -38.10 -5.07 18.36
N SER A 268 -36.87 -5.59 18.21
CA SER A 268 -36.29 -6.57 19.14
C SER A 268 -35.73 -5.96 20.43
N SER A 269 -35.70 -4.63 20.55
CA SER A 269 -35.25 -3.90 21.74
C SER A 269 -36.38 -3.09 22.37
N LYS A 270 -36.14 -2.58 23.59
CA LYS A 270 -37.06 -1.63 24.25
C LYS A 270 -36.98 -0.21 23.64
N GLY A 271 -36.25 -0.01 22.54
CA GLY A 271 -36.10 1.27 21.85
C GLY A 271 -37.42 1.80 21.27
N GLY A 272 -38.28 0.89 20.79
CA GLY A 272 -39.58 1.19 20.23
C GLY A 272 -39.48 1.57 18.75
N TRP A 273 -40.05 0.73 17.89
CA TRP A 273 -40.10 1.00 16.46
C TRP A 273 -41.31 1.89 16.09
N THR A 274 -41.06 2.87 15.21
CA THR A 274 -42.10 3.54 14.42
C THR A 274 -41.52 3.85 13.04
N PRO A 275 -42.30 3.81 11.94
CA PRO A 275 -41.83 4.20 10.61
C PRO A 275 -41.28 5.64 10.56
N GLN A 276 -41.71 6.47 11.51
CA GLN A 276 -41.23 7.84 11.70
C GLN A 276 -39.72 7.94 11.99
N LEU A 277 -39.08 6.88 12.48
CA LEU A 277 -37.63 6.83 12.74
C LEU A 277 -36.79 6.85 11.46
N LEU A 278 -37.32 6.34 10.34
CA LEU A 278 -36.61 6.28 9.05
C LEU A 278 -36.18 7.67 8.56
N ARG A 279 -36.91 8.73 8.93
CA ARG A 279 -36.55 10.12 8.57
C ARG A 279 -35.19 10.57 9.12
N PHE A 280 -34.70 9.92 10.17
CA PHE A 280 -33.44 10.26 10.85
C PHE A 280 -32.25 9.42 10.36
N LEU A 281 -32.48 8.48 9.43
CA LEU A 281 -31.39 7.84 8.69
C LEU A 281 -30.52 8.91 8.03
N GLY A 282 -29.21 8.81 8.22
CA GLY A 282 -28.26 9.79 7.69
C GLY A 282 -28.16 11.12 8.47
N GLN A 283 -29.11 11.45 9.35
CA GLN A 283 -29.10 12.72 10.11
C GLN A 283 -28.20 12.65 11.34
N VAL A 284 -27.56 13.78 11.68
CA VAL A 284 -26.82 13.96 12.93
C VAL A 284 -27.76 14.49 14.01
N GLY A 285 -27.79 13.82 15.15
CA GLY A 285 -28.50 14.27 16.36
C GLY A 285 -27.56 14.34 17.56
N ILE A 286 -28.04 14.91 18.65
CA ILE A 286 -27.32 15.07 19.92
C ILE A 286 -27.97 14.20 20.98
N VAL A 287 -27.16 13.40 21.69
CA VAL A 287 -27.62 12.56 22.81
C VAL A 287 -28.11 13.45 23.95
N HIS A 288 -29.42 13.45 24.16
CA HIS A 288 -30.07 14.17 25.26
C HIS A 288 -29.86 13.45 26.61
N ARG A 289 -30.00 12.11 26.63
CA ARG A 289 -29.67 11.26 27.79
C ARG A 289 -29.58 9.80 27.38
N VAL A 290 -28.83 8.99 28.13
CA VAL A 290 -29.02 7.53 28.16
C VAL A 290 -30.03 7.20 29.26
N THR A 291 -30.90 6.22 29.01
CA THR A 291 -31.90 5.74 29.97
C THR A 291 -31.31 4.70 30.92
N GLU A 292 -31.98 4.42 32.03
CA GLU A 292 -31.63 3.31 32.95
C GLU A 292 -31.57 1.95 32.22
N GLN A 293 -32.37 1.80 31.17
CA GLN A 293 -32.40 0.62 30.28
C GLN A 293 -31.32 0.66 29.18
N ARG A 294 -30.32 1.55 29.32
CA ARG A 294 -29.19 1.79 28.37
C ARG A 294 -29.57 2.20 26.95
N LEU A 295 -30.83 2.59 26.70
CA LEU A 295 -31.25 3.15 25.42
C LEU A 295 -30.81 4.61 25.30
N VAL A 296 -30.45 5.04 24.10
CA VAL A 296 -29.93 6.38 23.82
C VAL A 296 -31.07 7.26 23.35
N ARG A 297 -31.36 8.35 24.08
CA ARG A 297 -32.37 9.32 23.67
C ARG A 297 -31.71 10.51 22.98
N VAL A 298 -32.02 10.71 21.70
CA VAL A 298 -31.40 11.66 20.77
C VAL A 298 -32.37 12.79 20.42
N ARG A 299 -31.86 14.01 20.25
CA ARG A 299 -32.55 15.19 19.71
C ARG A 299 -31.92 15.54 18.36
N PHE A 300 -32.72 15.76 17.32
CA PHE A 300 -32.23 16.21 16.02
C PHE A 300 -32.54 17.70 15.83
N ASP A 301 -31.73 18.42 15.05
CA ASP A 301 -31.80 19.89 15.02
C ASP A 301 -33.05 20.44 14.30
N ASN A 302 -33.80 19.58 13.58
CA ASN A 302 -35.08 19.90 12.95
C ASN A 302 -36.30 19.28 13.68
N CYS A 303 -36.17 18.88 14.96
CA CYS A 303 -37.29 18.28 15.71
C CYS A 303 -37.18 18.47 17.23
N ASP A 304 -38.20 19.11 17.84
CA ASP A 304 -38.32 19.22 19.31
C ASP A 304 -38.54 17.85 19.99
N ASN A 305 -39.08 16.88 19.26
CA ASN A 305 -39.31 15.53 19.77
C ASN A 305 -38.00 14.76 19.92
N LYS A 306 -37.86 14.12 21.08
CA LYS A 306 -36.66 13.36 21.49
C LYS A 306 -36.91 11.88 21.29
N TRP A 307 -36.17 11.25 20.39
CA TRP A 307 -36.34 9.88 19.92
C TRP A 307 -35.42 8.92 20.66
N THR A 308 -35.85 7.67 20.87
CA THR A 308 -35.09 6.66 21.62
C THR A 308 -34.59 5.59 20.66
N PHE A 309 -33.30 5.29 20.73
CA PHE A 309 -32.63 4.31 19.89
C PHE A 309 -31.89 3.28 20.76
N ASP A 310 -31.83 2.05 20.27
CA ASP A 310 -30.83 1.08 20.72
C ASP A 310 -29.41 1.59 20.41
N PRO A 311 -28.44 1.45 21.33
CA PRO A 311 -27.04 1.81 21.08
C PRO A 311 -26.45 1.22 19.78
N ARG A 312 -26.91 0.04 19.35
CA ARG A 312 -26.39 -0.69 18.18
C ARG A 312 -26.68 -0.02 16.83
N VAL A 313 -27.65 0.89 16.75
CA VAL A 313 -28.00 1.59 15.50
C VAL A 313 -27.36 2.98 15.39
N LEU A 314 -26.64 3.42 16.44
CA LEU A 314 -25.99 4.72 16.50
C LEU A 314 -24.47 4.60 16.42
N SER A 315 -23.86 5.46 15.62
CA SER A 315 -22.42 5.74 15.66
C SER A 315 -22.20 7.14 16.23
N LYS A 316 -21.11 7.36 16.97
CA LYS A 316 -20.69 8.73 17.32
C LYS A 316 -20.21 9.45 16.06
N VAL A 317 -20.51 10.73 15.99
CA VAL A 317 -19.95 11.68 15.02
C VAL A 317 -19.02 12.62 15.78
N ASP A 318 -18.03 13.17 15.10
CA ASP A 318 -17.11 14.10 15.73
C ASP A 318 -17.85 15.29 16.38
N PRO A 319 -17.37 15.80 17.53
CA PRO A 319 -18.09 16.78 18.33
C PRO A 319 -18.27 18.12 17.62
N PHE A 320 -17.43 18.40 16.61
CA PHE A 320 -17.44 19.60 15.78
C PHE A 320 -17.38 19.23 14.30
N LEU A 321 -17.94 20.08 13.46
CA LEU A 321 -17.84 20.03 12.00
C LEU A 321 -17.22 21.34 11.48
N ALA A 322 -16.60 21.31 10.30
CA ALA A 322 -16.18 22.54 9.63
C ALA A 322 -17.42 23.42 9.37
N GLY A 323 -17.34 24.69 9.80
CA GLY A 323 -18.46 25.64 9.81
C GLY A 323 -19.19 25.79 11.16
N ASP A 324 -18.96 24.91 12.14
CA ASP A 324 -19.54 25.08 13.49
C ASP A 324 -18.98 26.34 14.17
N PHE A 325 -19.83 27.11 14.85
CA PHE A 325 -19.41 28.23 15.69
C PHE A 325 -19.12 27.78 17.11
N VAL A 326 -18.00 28.23 17.68
CA VAL A 326 -17.53 27.83 19.02
C VAL A 326 -17.03 29.05 19.80
N TYR A 327 -17.07 28.98 21.13
CA TYR A 327 -16.31 29.87 22.02
C TYR A 327 -15.02 29.17 22.47
N PHE A 328 -13.91 29.89 22.56
CA PHE A 328 -12.78 29.44 23.36
C PHE A 328 -13.19 29.54 24.85
N ILE A 329 -12.93 28.53 25.67
CA ILE A 329 -13.16 28.62 27.12
C ILE A 329 -12.42 29.85 27.72
N PRO A 330 -13.04 30.63 28.62
CA PRO A 330 -12.43 31.86 29.14
C PRO A 330 -11.42 31.62 30.27
N ASP A 331 -11.38 30.42 30.89
CA ASP A 331 -10.41 30.11 31.93
C ASP A 331 -9.08 29.65 31.34
N GLU A 332 -8.09 30.55 31.41
CA GLU A 332 -6.72 30.31 30.93
C GLU A 332 -6.07 29.08 31.57
N ARG A 333 -6.31 28.81 32.87
CA ARG A 333 -5.71 27.65 33.53
C ARG A 333 -6.23 26.34 32.93
N SER A 334 -7.55 26.23 32.77
CA SER A 334 -8.18 25.10 32.09
C SER A 334 -7.75 25.00 30.63
N ALA A 335 -7.57 26.12 29.91
CA ALA A 335 -7.07 26.11 28.53
C ALA A 335 -5.64 25.55 28.45
N ARG A 336 -4.71 26.06 29.28
CA ARG A 336 -3.33 25.56 29.41
C ARG A 336 -3.28 24.07 29.75
N GLU A 337 -4.15 23.58 30.65
CA GLU A 337 -4.20 22.16 31.02
C GLU A 337 -4.78 21.27 29.90
N ASN A 338 -5.79 21.74 29.17
CA ASN A 338 -6.43 21.00 28.10
C ASN A 338 -5.62 20.96 26.78
N LEU A 339 -4.60 21.82 26.62
CA LEU A 339 -3.70 21.86 25.44
C LEU A 339 -2.39 21.10 25.63
N LYS A 340 -2.11 20.55 26.82
CA LYS A 340 -0.93 19.71 27.05
C LYS A 340 -1.00 18.44 26.19
N GLY A 341 0.03 18.23 25.36
CA GLY A 341 0.07 17.16 24.37
C GLY A 341 -0.81 17.38 23.12
N HIS A 342 -1.46 18.54 23.01
CA HIS A 342 -2.39 18.91 21.94
C HIS A 342 -2.12 20.35 21.47
N GLY A 343 -1.01 20.53 20.76
CA GLY A 343 -0.56 21.83 20.20
C GLY A 343 0.30 22.71 21.13
N GLU A 344 0.25 22.46 22.44
CA GLU A 344 0.87 23.26 23.52
C GLU A 344 0.36 24.72 23.60
N TRP A 345 0.35 25.28 24.82
CA TRP A 345 -0.09 26.66 25.03
C TRP A 345 0.99 27.66 24.60
N ILE A 346 0.57 28.70 23.88
CA ILE A 346 1.39 29.90 23.65
C ILE A 346 0.66 31.15 24.15
N GLU A 347 1.41 32.10 24.71
CA GLU A 347 0.84 33.29 25.37
C GLU A 347 -0.04 34.16 24.46
N ALA A 348 0.13 34.09 23.12
CA ALA A 348 -0.73 34.76 22.16
C ALA A 348 -2.20 34.28 22.20
N MET A 349 -2.44 33.02 22.58
CA MET A 349 -3.79 32.44 22.70
C MET A 349 -4.64 33.11 23.80
N ALA A 350 -4.00 33.75 24.80
CA ALA A 350 -4.70 34.50 25.85
C ALA A 350 -5.63 35.58 25.30
N SER A 351 -5.30 36.14 24.12
CA SER A 351 -6.06 37.22 23.49
C SER A 351 -7.40 36.80 22.86
N ASP A 352 -7.63 35.50 22.64
CA ASP A 352 -8.88 34.96 22.08
C ASP A 352 -9.68 34.11 23.10
N LEU A 353 -9.27 34.08 24.38
CA LEU A 353 -10.01 33.39 25.45
C LEU A 353 -11.41 34.01 25.65
N GLY A 354 -12.45 33.18 25.65
CA GLY A 354 -13.84 33.63 25.71
C GLY A 354 -14.41 34.12 24.37
N ASP A 355 -13.58 34.34 23.34
CA ASP A 355 -14.01 34.89 22.06
C ASP A 355 -14.69 33.83 21.18
N ARG A 356 -15.58 34.28 20.29
CA ARG A 356 -16.29 33.40 19.34
C ARG A 356 -15.46 33.20 18.07
N GLY A 357 -15.17 31.94 17.75
CA GLY A 357 -14.55 31.51 16.51
C GLY A 357 -15.44 30.60 15.66
N ILE A 358 -14.92 30.22 14.50
CA ILE A 358 -15.53 29.24 13.59
C ILE A 358 -14.56 28.08 13.35
N VAL A 359 -15.06 26.85 13.38
CA VAL A 359 -14.29 25.64 13.10
C VAL A 359 -13.94 25.62 11.61
N VAL A 360 -12.66 25.76 11.29
CA VAL A 360 -12.10 25.73 9.94
C VAL A 360 -11.88 24.29 9.48
N LYS A 361 -11.38 23.43 10.38
CA LYS A 361 -11.11 22.01 10.12
C LYS A 361 -11.07 21.23 11.43
N VAL A 362 -11.48 19.96 11.41
CA VAL A 362 -11.17 18.99 12.47
C VAL A 362 -10.09 18.05 11.94
N TYR A 363 -9.08 17.78 12.76
CA TYR A 363 -7.94 16.92 12.45
C TYR A 363 -8.18 15.46 12.91
N GLU A 364 -7.35 14.53 12.43
CA GLU A 364 -7.49 13.07 12.68
C GLU A 364 -7.31 12.70 14.17
N ASP A 365 -6.45 13.43 14.87
CA ASP A 365 -6.25 13.39 16.34
C ASP A 365 -7.41 14.00 17.14
N LYS A 366 -8.44 14.50 16.44
CA LYS A 366 -9.61 15.23 16.93
C LYS A 366 -9.34 16.66 17.38
N ASP A 367 -8.13 17.20 17.20
CA ASP A 367 -7.91 18.63 17.44
C ASP A 367 -8.61 19.49 16.39
N VAL A 368 -9.05 20.67 16.83
CA VAL A 368 -10.01 21.50 16.11
C VAL A 368 -9.31 22.79 15.72
N ARG A 369 -9.14 23.02 14.42
CA ARG A 369 -8.67 24.30 13.91
C ARG A 369 -9.82 25.30 13.95
N VAL A 370 -9.69 26.35 14.74
CA VAL A 370 -10.69 27.40 14.90
C VAL A 370 -10.10 28.75 14.48
N GLY A 371 -10.80 29.45 13.59
CA GLY A 371 -10.51 30.83 13.25
C GLY A 371 -11.28 31.78 14.17
N PHE A 372 -10.54 32.62 14.89
CA PHE A 372 -11.05 33.74 15.68
C PHE A 372 -10.84 35.05 14.93
N ARG A 373 -11.24 36.18 15.52
CA ARG A 373 -11.22 37.50 14.86
C ARG A 373 -9.84 37.94 14.35
N LYS A 374 -8.75 37.47 14.95
CA LYS A 374 -7.39 37.85 14.55
C LYS A 374 -6.41 36.70 14.36
N ASN A 375 -6.71 35.53 14.92
CA ASN A 375 -5.80 34.40 14.96
C ASN A 375 -6.52 33.10 14.57
N ILE A 376 -5.78 32.11 14.08
CA ILE A 376 -6.29 30.77 13.80
C ILE A 376 -5.50 29.78 14.66
N TRP A 377 -6.18 29.11 15.58
CA TRP A 377 -5.57 28.19 16.54
C TRP A 377 -6.01 26.75 16.26
N THR A 378 -5.08 25.80 16.42
CA THR A 378 -5.44 24.38 16.59
C THR A 378 -5.62 24.17 18.09
N LEU A 379 -6.82 23.76 18.50
CA LEU A 379 -7.22 23.65 19.90
C LEU A 379 -7.80 22.27 20.18
N SER A 380 -7.48 21.71 21.35
CA SER A 380 -8.15 20.49 21.82
C SER A 380 -9.66 20.71 21.93
N PRO A 381 -10.53 19.73 21.59
CA PRO A 381 -11.98 19.81 21.73
C PRO A 381 -12.47 20.32 23.10
N LYS A 382 -11.70 20.08 24.16
CA LYS A 382 -12.02 20.48 25.53
C LYS A 382 -11.87 21.99 25.78
N CYS A 383 -11.17 22.70 24.90
CA CYS A 383 -11.00 24.15 24.96
C CYS A 383 -12.16 24.90 24.29
N LEU A 384 -13.17 24.21 23.76
CA LEU A 384 -14.19 24.78 22.89
C LEU A 384 -15.62 24.47 23.39
N GLU A 385 -16.48 25.49 23.42
CA GLU A 385 -17.92 25.32 23.67
C GLU A 385 -18.75 25.71 22.44
N LEU A 386 -19.59 24.81 21.94
CA LEU A 386 -20.42 25.03 20.76
C LEU A 386 -21.51 26.11 20.98
N VAL A 387 -21.60 27.07 20.06
CA VAL A 387 -22.64 28.11 20.06
C VAL A 387 -23.98 27.49 19.69
N LYS A 388 -25.00 27.66 20.54
CA LYS A 388 -26.35 27.10 20.34
C LYS A 388 -27.15 27.94 19.34
N SER A 389 -27.83 27.28 18.41
CA SER A 389 -28.55 27.89 17.28
C SER A 389 -29.78 28.75 17.61
N ASN A 390 -30.24 28.77 18.86
CA ASN A 390 -31.47 29.49 19.26
C ASN A 390 -31.26 30.99 19.56
N SER A 391 -30.34 31.65 18.86
CA SER A 391 -30.15 33.10 18.96
C SER A 391 -29.90 33.73 17.58
N LEU A 392 -30.89 34.49 17.10
CA LEU A 392 -30.82 35.37 15.94
C LEU A 392 -31.53 36.69 16.31
N PRO A 393 -31.11 37.84 15.77
CA PRO A 393 -29.84 38.15 15.12
C PRO A 393 -29.10 39.34 15.77
N ASP A 394 -27.88 39.59 15.33
CA ASP A 394 -27.35 40.96 15.25
C ASP A 394 -26.76 41.14 13.86
N SER A 395 -27.52 41.78 12.96
CA SER A 395 -27.30 41.78 11.50
C SER A 395 -26.24 42.78 11.04
N ALA A 396 -25.18 42.97 11.83
CA ALA A 396 -24.14 43.98 11.62
C ALA A 396 -22.69 43.42 11.69
N CYS A 397 -22.50 42.13 12.01
CA CYS A 397 -21.17 41.56 12.26
C CYS A 397 -20.71 40.49 11.24
N VAL A 398 -21.55 40.07 10.29
CA VAL A 398 -21.29 38.87 9.46
C VAL A 398 -20.60 39.18 8.12
N GLU A 399 -20.58 40.45 7.67
CA GLU A 399 -20.16 40.80 6.31
C GLU A 399 -18.76 41.42 6.17
N ALA A 400 -17.99 41.53 7.26
CA ALA A 400 -16.73 42.29 7.27
C ALA A 400 -15.41 41.49 7.40
N ASN A 401 -15.42 40.24 7.91
CA ASN A 401 -14.18 39.56 8.34
C ASN A 401 -13.89 38.19 7.69
N TYR A 402 -14.61 37.82 6.61
CA TYR A 402 -14.40 36.52 5.95
C TYR A 402 -13.33 36.55 4.83
N ARG A 403 -12.96 37.75 4.32
CA ARG A 403 -11.98 37.90 3.22
C ARG A 403 -10.53 38.07 3.67
N ASP A 404 -10.29 38.68 4.83
CA ASP A 404 -8.93 39.12 5.20
C ASP A 404 -8.04 38.03 5.82
N TYR A 405 -8.60 36.87 6.22
CA TYR A 405 -7.88 35.85 7.00
C TYR A 405 -7.28 34.66 6.22
N LEU A 406 -7.44 34.59 4.90
CA LEU A 406 -6.90 33.47 4.09
C LEU A 406 -5.88 33.86 3.01
N LEU A 407 -5.55 35.15 2.87
CA LEU A 407 -4.67 35.63 1.79
C LEU A 407 -3.14 35.73 2.08
N PRO A 408 -2.62 35.82 3.32
CA PRO A 408 -1.16 35.96 3.52
C PRO A 408 -0.31 34.67 3.50
N PHE A 409 -0.87 33.48 3.75
CA PHE A 409 -0.06 32.29 4.14
C PHE A 409 0.39 31.34 3.02
N LEU A 410 0.35 31.77 1.75
CA LEU A 410 0.83 30.95 0.61
C LEU A 410 2.15 31.40 -0.02
N GLN A 411 2.76 32.53 0.39
CA GLN A 411 3.97 33.03 -0.27
C GLN A 411 4.95 33.75 0.68
N HIS A 412 5.98 33.04 1.17
CA HIS A 412 7.43 33.39 1.12
C HIS A 412 8.25 32.73 2.25
N ASN A 413 9.24 31.92 1.86
CA ASN A 413 10.45 31.69 2.67
C ASN A 413 11.41 32.88 2.50
N PRO A 414 12.12 33.28 3.56
CA PRO A 414 13.51 33.70 3.44
C PRO A 414 14.43 32.87 4.35
N THR A 415 15.73 32.88 4.06
CA THR A 415 16.75 31.98 4.63
C THR A 415 17.68 32.64 5.66
N HIS A 416 18.38 31.78 6.43
CA HIS A 416 19.63 32.01 7.19
C HIS A 416 19.63 32.66 8.60
N SER A 417 19.78 31.80 9.63
CA SER A 417 20.87 31.71 10.66
C SER A 417 21.52 32.99 11.24
N PRO A 418 21.82 33.10 12.58
CA PRO A 418 22.82 32.21 13.22
C PRO A 418 22.69 31.84 14.74
N SER A 419 23.55 30.87 15.16
CA SER A 419 24.10 30.44 16.48
C SER A 419 23.64 31.09 17.82
N ASN A 420 23.68 30.41 19.01
CA ASN A 420 24.87 29.75 19.58
C ASN A 420 24.64 28.94 20.91
N ASN A 421 25.68 28.18 21.32
CA ASN A 421 25.95 27.52 22.62
C ASN A 421 25.10 26.29 23.04
N SER A 422 25.67 25.18 23.54
CA SER A 422 27.07 24.86 23.96
C SER A 422 27.40 23.35 23.71
N SER A 423 28.53 22.71 24.07
CA SER A 423 29.65 23.05 24.99
C SER A 423 30.96 22.25 24.73
N VAL A 424 32.11 22.94 24.77
CA VAL A 424 33.39 22.55 25.43
C VAL A 424 34.13 21.27 25.00
N ASN A 425 35.19 21.42 24.19
CA ASN A 425 36.61 21.34 24.64
C ASN A 425 37.64 21.62 23.51
N ASN A 426 38.50 22.63 23.72
CA ASN A 426 39.99 22.65 23.66
C ASN A 426 40.73 21.66 22.71
N THR A 427 41.79 22.01 21.96
CA THR A 427 42.78 23.12 22.01
C THR A 427 43.52 23.30 20.63
N PRO A 428 44.40 24.30 20.40
CA PRO A 428 44.69 24.86 19.04
C PRO A 428 46.08 24.57 18.44
N THR A 429 46.31 24.95 17.16
CA THR A 429 47.57 25.60 16.66
C THR A 429 47.46 26.24 15.25
N HIS A 430 47.84 27.52 15.17
CA HIS A 430 48.58 28.28 14.12
C HIS A 430 48.35 28.20 12.58
N ASN A 431 48.32 29.41 11.97
CA ASN A 431 48.94 29.93 10.71
C ASN A 431 48.83 29.12 9.39
N GLY A 432 48.69 29.72 8.19
CA GLY A 432 48.55 31.13 7.79
C GLY A 432 48.88 31.37 6.29
N HIS A 433 48.42 32.49 5.73
CA HIS A 433 48.89 33.19 4.50
C HIS A 433 48.84 32.56 3.07
N ASN A 434 48.23 33.36 2.17
CA ASN A 434 48.75 33.85 0.87
C ASN A 434 48.51 33.11 -0.49
N SER A 435 47.62 33.75 -1.29
CA SER A 435 47.86 34.36 -2.62
C SER A 435 48.07 33.56 -3.93
N PHE A 436 47.25 33.92 -4.94
CA PHE A 436 47.55 34.15 -6.38
C PHE A 436 48.59 33.26 -7.13
N ASN A 437 48.19 32.59 -8.22
CA ASN A 437 48.18 33.17 -9.59
C ASN A 437 47.77 32.16 -10.70
N THR A 438 47.43 32.69 -11.88
CA THR A 438 47.25 31.95 -13.17
C THR A 438 48.60 31.54 -13.79
N PRO A 439 48.64 30.66 -14.83
CA PRO A 439 48.69 31.15 -16.22
C PRO A 439 48.07 30.22 -17.31
N THR A 440 48.36 30.54 -18.57
CA THR A 440 47.68 30.16 -19.84
C THR A 440 48.55 29.39 -20.86
N HIS A 441 47.93 28.87 -21.95
CA HIS A 441 48.53 28.47 -23.26
C HIS A 441 49.40 27.18 -23.28
N GLN A 442 49.69 26.48 -24.40
CA GLN A 442 49.61 26.79 -25.86
C GLN A 442 49.46 25.54 -26.79
N PHE A 443 49.66 25.72 -28.12
CA PHE A 443 49.36 24.84 -29.28
C PHE A 443 50.39 23.73 -29.64
N ASN A 444 49.94 22.73 -30.43
CA ASN A 444 50.55 22.17 -31.68
C ASN A 444 49.90 20.79 -32.04
N SER A 445 49.86 20.21 -33.25
CA SER A 445 49.65 20.63 -34.66
C SER A 445 50.00 19.43 -35.60
N LEU A 446 49.00 18.70 -36.15
CA LEU A 446 48.97 18.03 -37.50
C LEU A 446 50.11 17.03 -37.91
N PRO A 447 50.12 16.34 -39.10
CA PRO A 447 49.08 16.08 -40.15
C PRO A 447 48.99 14.61 -40.74
N ASN A 448 48.04 14.40 -41.69
CA ASN A 448 48.08 13.53 -42.92
C ASN A 448 48.26 11.98 -42.83
N ASN A 449 47.48 11.11 -43.54
CA ASN A 449 47.40 10.98 -45.01
C ASN A 449 46.23 10.06 -45.53
N THR A 450 46.03 10.05 -46.86
CA THR A 450 44.92 9.53 -47.74
C THR A 450 45.19 8.13 -48.39
N PRO A 451 44.47 7.61 -49.45
CA PRO A 451 43.02 7.39 -49.74
C PRO A 451 42.59 6.04 -50.47
N THR A 452 41.27 5.78 -50.64
CA THR A 452 40.56 5.10 -51.81
C THR A 452 40.79 3.60 -52.17
N PRO A 453 40.02 2.93 -53.10
CA PRO A 453 38.70 3.20 -53.75
C PRO A 453 37.71 1.98 -53.95
N ASN A 454 36.51 2.27 -54.52
CA ASN A 454 35.61 1.38 -55.34
C ASN A 454 34.91 0.16 -54.68
N MET A 455 33.75 -0.38 -55.08
CA MET A 455 32.59 -0.10 -55.99
C MET A 455 31.51 -1.17 -55.66
N SER A 456 30.20 -1.13 -55.95
CA SER A 456 29.19 -0.19 -56.53
C SER A 456 27.81 -0.63 -55.95
N ASN A 457 26.59 -0.17 -56.31
CA ASN A 457 26.07 0.65 -57.42
C ASN A 457 24.76 1.42 -56.99
N LEU A 458 23.81 1.67 -57.91
CA LEU A 458 22.55 2.45 -57.75
C LEU A 458 21.37 1.71 -58.45
N PRO A 459 20.12 2.24 -58.51
CA PRO A 459 19.51 3.43 -57.89
C PRO A 459 18.37 3.06 -56.90
N THR A 460 17.46 3.88 -56.36
CA THR A 460 17.07 5.34 -56.38
C THR A 460 16.51 5.63 -54.96
N HIS A 461 16.07 6.81 -54.46
CA HIS A 461 15.72 8.12 -55.02
C HIS A 461 16.05 9.24 -53.98
N ASN A 462 15.63 10.48 -54.25
CA ASN A 462 15.79 11.66 -53.37
C ASN A 462 14.48 11.91 -52.57
N THR A 463 14.44 12.60 -51.42
CA THR A 463 15.02 13.91 -51.08
C THR A 463 15.21 14.10 -49.56
N SER A 464 15.97 15.13 -49.18
CA SER A 464 16.51 15.36 -47.82
C SER A 464 16.00 16.70 -47.20
N PRO A 465 16.66 17.32 -46.20
CA PRO A 465 16.48 17.01 -44.77
C PRO A 465 16.16 18.27 -43.93
N PHE A 466 15.87 18.11 -42.62
CA PHE A 466 16.07 19.23 -41.68
C PHE A 466 16.80 18.83 -40.40
N LYS A 467 17.76 19.69 -40.02
CA LYS A 467 18.62 19.58 -38.85
C LYS A 467 17.88 20.08 -37.61
N ALA A 468 17.83 19.28 -36.54
CA ALA A 468 17.57 19.82 -35.21
C ALA A 468 18.87 20.42 -34.66
N ASN A 469 18.85 21.71 -34.32
CA ASN A 469 19.96 22.38 -33.65
C ASN A 469 19.62 22.56 -32.16
N SER A 470 20.55 22.26 -31.28
CA SER A 470 20.35 22.34 -29.82
C SER A 470 20.54 23.78 -29.30
N ASN A 471 19.79 24.18 -28.25
CA ASN A 471 20.35 24.62 -26.94
C ASN A 471 19.33 25.38 -26.06
N ASN A 472 19.26 24.95 -24.79
CA ASN A 472 19.13 25.73 -23.54
C ASN A 472 17.80 26.41 -23.11
N THR A 473 17.01 25.66 -22.31
CA THR A 473 16.77 25.82 -20.84
C THR A 473 16.32 27.19 -20.23
N PRO A 474 15.82 27.27 -18.96
CA PRO A 474 15.62 26.21 -17.93
C PRO A 474 14.21 26.16 -17.27
N THR A 475 13.84 25.01 -16.70
CA THR A 475 12.82 24.89 -15.64
C THR A 475 13.23 23.87 -14.57
N HIS A 476 12.80 24.10 -13.32
CA HIS A 476 13.24 23.36 -12.14
C HIS A 476 12.89 21.86 -12.17
N ASN A 477 13.91 21.01 -12.27
CA ASN A 477 13.82 19.62 -11.83
C ASN A 477 14.25 19.52 -10.36
N ALA A 478 13.29 19.19 -9.49
CA ALA A 478 13.53 18.78 -8.10
C ALA A 478 13.13 17.31 -7.91
N HIS A 479 13.53 16.43 -8.84
CA HIS A 479 13.46 15.00 -8.63
C HIS A 479 14.70 14.53 -7.88
N ARG A 480 14.52 14.07 -6.64
CA ARG A 480 15.51 13.30 -5.90
C ARG A 480 15.82 12.02 -6.67
N THR A 481 16.93 12.03 -7.40
CA THR A 481 17.58 10.81 -7.90
C THR A 481 18.12 10.02 -6.71
N TYR A 482 17.33 9.10 -6.17
CA TYR A 482 17.85 8.04 -5.31
C TYR A 482 18.32 6.89 -6.18
N THR A 483 19.62 6.84 -6.45
CA THR A 483 20.28 5.57 -6.70
C THR A 483 20.21 4.74 -5.42
N PRO A 484 19.73 3.48 -5.46
CA PRO A 484 20.06 2.53 -4.41
C PRO A 484 21.57 2.34 -4.46
N THR A 485 22.27 2.66 -3.37
CA THR A 485 23.68 2.32 -3.20
C THR A 485 23.81 0.81 -2.96
N HIS A 486 23.65 0.02 -4.02
CA HIS A 486 24.09 -1.38 -4.02
C HIS A 486 25.63 -1.41 -4.10
N ASN A 487 26.26 -1.28 -2.94
CA ASN A 487 27.58 -1.85 -2.73
C ASN A 487 27.44 -3.38 -2.74
N VAL A 488 27.44 -3.97 -3.93
CA VAL A 488 27.86 -5.36 -4.14
C VAL A 488 29.11 -5.30 -5.00
N ASN A 489 30.24 -5.02 -4.34
CA ASN A 489 31.54 -5.38 -4.90
C ASN A 489 31.56 -6.90 -5.03
N ILE A 490 31.63 -7.42 -6.26
CA ILE A 490 32.55 -8.52 -6.66
C ILE A 490 32.41 -8.79 -8.18
N LEU A 491 33.53 -8.55 -8.88
CA LEU A 491 33.96 -9.15 -10.16
C LEU A 491 33.08 -9.00 -11.41
N SER A 492 33.25 -7.86 -12.08
CA SER A 492 33.31 -7.83 -13.56
C SER A 492 34.77 -7.64 -14.00
N ASN A 493 35.38 -8.63 -14.66
CA ASN A 493 36.51 -8.46 -15.59
C ASN A 493 36.86 -9.79 -16.29
N THR A 494 37.13 -9.72 -17.60
CA THR A 494 37.68 -10.80 -18.44
C THR A 494 38.82 -10.20 -19.31
N PRO A 495 39.66 -10.99 -20.02
CA PRO A 495 40.83 -11.62 -19.42
C PRO A 495 42.16 -11.21 -20.07
N THR A 496 43.26 -11.33 -19.34
CA THR A 496 44.64 -11.28 -19.90
C THR A 496 45.49 -12.42 -19.35
N HIS A 497 46.20 -13.10 -20.26
CA HIS A 497 47.06 -14.27 -20.02
C HIS A 497 48.39 -13.92 -19.27
N PRO A 498 49.17 -14.92 -18.78
CA PRO A 498 49.50 -15.04 -17.36
C PRO A 498 50.91 -14.54 -16.98
N PRO A 499 51.32 -14.75 -15.71
CA PRO A 499 52.38 -15.77 -15.53
C PRO A 499 52.07 -16.83 -14.46
N SER A 500 52.75 -17.97 -14.62
CA SER A 500 52.70 -19.16 -13.78
C SER A 500 53.22 -18.98 -12.35
N ASN A 501 52.50 -19.51 -11.35
CA ASN A 501 53.00 -20.55 -10.42
C ASN A 501 52.03 -20.89 -9.26
N LEU A 502 51.45 -22.10 -9.30
CA LEU A 502 51.01 -22.97 -8.15
C LEU A 502 49.91 -22.47 -7.19
N PRO A 503 49.22 -23.38 -6.44
CA PRO A 503 49.14 -24.84 -6.56
C PRO A 503 47.72 -25.36 -6.92
N THR A 504 47.61 -26.67 -7.17
CA THR A 504 46.37 -27.42 -7.44
C THR A 504 45.46 -27.58 -6.19
N PRO A 505 44.16 -27.91 -6.35
CA PRO A 505 43.27 -28.16 -5.21
C PRO A 505 43.75 -29.37 -4.41
N SER A 506 43.89 -29.22 -3.10
CA SER A 506 44.07 -30.33 -2.18
C SER A 506 42.71 -30.92 -1.83
N ASN A 507 42.50 -32.20 -2.15
CA ASN A 507 41.36 -32.97 -1.66
C ASN A 507 41.29 -32.86 -0.13
N VAL A 508 40.18 -32.34 0.39
CA VAL A 508 39.75 -32.60 1.78
C VAL A 508 38.64 -33.64 1.70
N PRO A 509 38.90 -34.92 2.02
CA PRO A 509 37.83 -35.88 2.16
C PRO A 509 37.09 -35.57 3.46
N LEU A 510 35.94 -34.92 3.36
CA LEU A 510 35.03 -34.76 4.48
C LEU A 510 34.35 -36.10 4.74
N GLY A 511 34.91 -36.88 5.67
CA GLY A 511 34.21 -38.01 6.27
C GLY A 511 33.03 -37.53 7.11
N GLU A 512 32.18 -38.46 7.56
CA GLU A 512 30.97 -38.22 8.37
C GLU A 512 31.25 -37.70 9.80
N GLU A 513 32.01 -36.61 9.95
CA GLU A 513 32.00 -35.79 11.16
C GLU A 513 30.88 -34.74 11.00
N ALA A 514 29.98 -34.68 11.98
CA ALA A 514 28.79 -33.85 11.90
C ALA A 514 29.16 -32.35 11.83
N LEU A 515 28.45 -31.62 10.96
CA LEU A 515 28.50 -30.15 10.90
C LEU A 515 27.88 -29.57 12.19
N GLU A 516 28.68 -29.46 13.26
CA GLU A 516 28.22 -29.19 14.62
C GLU A 516 28.03 -27.70 14.96
N SER A 517 28.42 -26.76 14.09
CA SER A 517 28.13 -25.32 14.28
C SER A 517 27.31 -24.69 13.14
N PRO A 518 26.39 -23.75 13.43
CA PRO A 518 25.70 -22.96 12.40
C PRO A 518 26.61 -22.05 11.59
N GLU A 519 27.79 -21.69 12.12
CA GLU A 519 28.72 -20.75 11.49
C GLU A 519 29.47 -21.44 10.34
N ASP A 520 29.93 -22.69 10.54
CA ASP A 520 30.56 -23.51 9.50
C ASP A 520 29.60 -23.79 8.33
N LEU A 521 28.31 -24.03 8.63
CA LEU A 521 27.27 -24.24 7.62
C LEU A 521 27.05 -23.01 6.72
N VAL A 522 27.15 -21.80 7.27
CA VAL A 522 27.03 -20.56 6.49
C VAL A 522 28.26 -20.38 5.59
N GLU A 523 29.48 -20.64 6.09
CA GLU A 523 30.69 -20.55 5.27
C GLU A 523 30.67 -21.57 4.11
N VAL A 524 30.23 -22.81 4.35
CA VAL A 524 30.01 -23.81 3.29
C VAL A 524 29.03 -23.27 2.24
N VAL A 525 27.87 -22.74 2.64
CA VAL A 525 26.89 -22.21 1.67
C VAL A 525 27.44 -21.03 0.88
N GLU A 526 28.19 -20.11 1.50
CA GLU A 526 28.87 -19.01 0.79
C GLU A 526 29.98 -19.50 -0.16
N ASN A 527 30.66 -20.61 0.17
CA ASN A 527 31.57 -21.30 -0.76
C ASN A 527 30.80 -21.86 -1.98
N VAL A 528 29.70 -22.59 -1.77
CA VAL A 528 28.86 -23.11 -2.87
C VAL A 528 28.33 -21.99 -3.76
N MET A 529 27.84 -20.88 -3.18
CA MET A 529 27.38 -19.73 -3.94
C MET A 529 28.48 -19.10 -4.81
N ARG A 530 29.73 -19.08 -4.34
CA ARG A 530 30.88 -18.62 -5.15
C ARG A 530 31.17 -19.58 -6.31
N GLU A 531 31.02 -20.89 -6.13
CA GLU A 531 31.15 -21.88 -7.21
C GLU A 531 30.02 -21.78 -8.24
N VAL A 532 28.78 -21.50 -7.81
CA VAL A 532 27.66 -21.17 -8.72
C VAL A 532 28.00 -19.95 -9.59
N VAL A 533 28.49 -18.86 -8.99
CA VAL A 533 28.89 -17.64 -9.73
C VAL A 533 30.06 -17.89 -10.69
N ARG A 534 30.93 -18.86 -10.38
CA ARG A 534 32.02 -19.32 -11.27
C ARG A 534 31.56 -20.28 -12.38
N GLY A 535 30.32 -20.78 -12.31
CA GLY A 535 29.79 -21.77 -13.24
C GLY A 535 30.31 -23.20 -13.01
N ASN A 536 30.86 -23.50 -11.83
CA ASN A 536 31.39 -24.83 -11.50
C ASN A 536 30.27 -25.79 -11.05
N THR A 537 29.46 -26.23 -12.01
CA THR A 537 28.29 -27.09 -11.76
C THR A 537 28.63 -28.46 -11.17
N ALA A 538 29.84 -28.97 -11.38
CA ALA A 538 30.30 -30.23 -10.78
C ALA A 538 30.41 -30.12 -9.26
N ALA A 539 31.15 -29.13 -8.75
CA ALA A 539 31.28 -28.90 -7.32
C ALA A 539 29.93 -28.58 -6.66
N VAL A 540 29.08 -27.79 -7.32
CA VAL A 540 27.73 -27.48 -6.81
C VAL A 540 26.88 -28.75 -6.64
N ARG A 541 27.01 -29.74 -7.53
CA ARG A 541 26.30 -31.03 -7.39
C ARG A 541 26.88 -31.90 -6.27
N GLU A 542 28.20 -31.97 -6.14
CA GLU A 542 28.90 -32.66 -5.05
C GLU A 542 28.40 -32.16 -3.68
N TYR A 543 28.40 -30.83 -3.46
CA TYR A 543 27.85 -30.24 -2.23
C TYR A 543 26.34 -30.51 -2.02
N LEU A 544 25.54 -30.56 -3.10
CA LEU A 544 24.11 -30.91 -3.03
C LEU A 544 23.86 -32.41 -2.76
N ASP A 545 24.81 -33.27 -3.10
CA ASP A 545 24.76 -34.72 -2.84
C ASP A 545 25.19 -35.05 -1.40
N GLU A 546 26.09 -34.25 -0.79
CA GLU A 546 26.62 -34.48 0.56
C GLU A 546 25.74 -33.94 1.71
N ALA A 547 25.03 -32.80 1.54
CA ALA A 547 24.44 -32.08 2.68
C ALA A 547 23.02 -31.53 2.47
N ASP A 548 21.99 -32.24 2.96
CA ASP A 548 20.60 -31.75 3.04
C ASP A 548 20.43 -30.46 3.88
N SER A 549 21.42 -30.10 4.71
CA SER A 549 21.40 -28.91 5.58
C SER A 549 21.58 -27.59 4.83
N ILE A 550 22.24 -27.58 3.66
CA ILE A 550 22.55 -26.36 2.91
C ILE A 550 21.34 -25.81 2.12
N VAL A 551 20.34 -26.67 1.85
CA VAL A 551 19.24 -26.47 0.90
C VAL A 551 18.47 -25.16 1.11
N ASP A 552 18.20 -24.82 2.37
CA ASP A 552 17.42 -23.65 2.80
C ASP A 552 18.24 -22.68 3.66
N CYS A 553 19.55 -22.92 3.80
CA CYS A 553 20.39 -22.15 4.72
C CYS A 553 20.50 -20.68 4.24
N PRO A 554 20.06 -19.69 5.03
CA PRO A 554 20.20 -18.28 4.68
C PRO A 554 21.61 -17.80 5.03
N VAL A 555 22.26 -17.10 4.09
CA VAL A 555 23.53 -16.40 4.31
C VAL A 555 23.28 -14.89 4.48
N SER A 556 24.35 -14.10 4.43
CA SER A 556 24.31 -12.64 4.45
C SER A 556 23.20 -12.03 3.54
N GLY A 557 22.30 -11.26 4.15
CA GLY A 557 21.13 -10.66 3.47
C GLY A 557 19.90 -11.56 3.32
N GLY A 558 19.83 -12.69 4.04
CA GLY A 558 18.69 -13.63 4.02
C GLY A 558 18.66 -14.53 2.77
N LYS A 559 19.72 -14.52 1.97
CA LYS A 559 19.77 -15.20 0.66
C LYS A 559 20.03 -16.69 0.84
N THR A 560 19.36 -17.52 0.07
CA THR A 560 19.59 -18.98 0.01
C THR A 560 20.16 -19.39 -1.34
N LEU A 561 20.72 -20.60 -1.45
CA LEU A 561 21.30 -21.11 -2.71
C LEU A 561 20.32 -21.03 -3.89
N LEU A 562 19.02 -21.21 -3.63
CA LEU A 562 17.93 -21.04 -4.60
C LEU A 562 17.97 -19.65 -5.28
N HIS A 563 18.19 -18.57 -4.53
CA HIS A 563 18.21 -17.21 -5.06
C HIS A 563 19.36 -17.00 -6.06
N ILE A 564 20.55 -17.50 -5.72
CA ILE A 564 21.74 -17.36 -6.57
C ILE A 564 21.62 -18.21 -7.84
N LEU A 565 21.14 -19.45 -7.72
CA LEU A 565 20.84 -20.32 -8.88
C LEU A 565 19.77 -19.72 -9.79
N SER A 566 18.73 -19.12 -9.21
CA SER A 566 17.65 -18.44 -9.96
C SER A 566 18.17 -17.24 -10.77
N TYR A 567 19.03 -16.42 -10.17
CA TYR A 567 19.65 -15.27 -10.84
C TYR A 567 20.66 -15.68 -11.93
N GLN A 568 21.44 -16.74 -11.71
CA GLN A 568 22.37 -17.26 -12.71
C GLN A 568 21.69 -18.10 -13.80
N GLY A 569 20.47 -18.60 -13.56
CA GLY A 569 19.73 -19.41 -14.52
C GLY A 569 20.31 -20.81 -14.70
N CYS A 570 20.95 -21.36 -13.66
CA CYS A 570 21.46 -22.74 -13.63
C CYS A 570 20.28 -23.70 -13.41
N VAL A 571 19.51 -23.97 -14.48
CA VAL A 571 18.21 -24.66 -14.41
C VAL A 571 18.34 -26.10 -13.88
N GLU A 572 19.41 -26.80 -14.24
CA GLU A 572 19.67 -28.18 -13.80
C GLU A 572 19.91 -28.25 -12.29
N GLU A 573 20.81 -27.42 -11.76
CA GLU A 573 21.09 -27.33 -10.33
C GLU A 573 19.90 -26.76 -9.55
N LEU A 574 19.17 -25.81 -10.13
CA LEU A 574 17.93 -25.27 -9.56
C LEU A 574 16.84 -26.35 -9.43
N THR A 575 16.65 -27.16 -10.47
CA THR A 575 15.70 -28.29 -10.47
C THR A 575 16.14 -29.37 -9.48
N CYS A 576 17.44 -29.65 -9.40
CA CYS A 576 18.04 -30.58 -8.43
C CYS A 576 17.77 -30.14 -6.98
N LEU A 577 17.99 -28.86 -6.69
CA LEU A 577 17.74 -28.24 -5.38
C LEU A 577 16.25 -28.21 -5.03
N LEU A 578 15.37 -27.88 -5.99
CA LEU A 578 13.91 -27.92 -5.80
C LEU A 578 13.39 -29.35 -5.58
N SER A 579 13.94 -30.35 -6.28
CA SER A 579 13.58 -31.77 -6.13
C SER A 579 13.96 -32.34 -4.76
N ARG A 580 15.03 -31.83 -4.15
CA ARG A 580 15.40 -32.06 -2.75
C ARG A 580 14.49 -31.34 -1.74
N GLY A 581 13.50 -30.60 -2.23
CA GLY A 581 12.56 -29.85 -1.42
C GLY A 581 13.16 -28.58 -0.85
N ALA A 582 13.79 -27.73 -1.67
CA ALA A 582 14.06 -26.34 -1.31
C ALA A 582 12.77 -25.50 -1.18
N CYS A 583 12.79 -24.47 -0.35
CA CYS A 583 11.67 -23.56 -0.20
C CYS A 583 11.60 -22.58 -1.37
N VAL A 584 10.76 -22.88 -2.37
CA VAL A 584 10.49 -21.98 -3.51
C VAL A 584 9.93 -20.60 -3.09
N TYR A 585 9.46 -20.48 -1.84
CA TYR A 585 8.86 -19.28 -1.28
C TYR A 585 9.76 -18.50 -0.32
N TYR A 586 11.00 -18.93 -0.08
CA TYR A 586 11.90 -18.26 0.86
C TYR A 586 12.14 -16.80 0.40
N PRO A 587 11.83 -15.78 1.22
CA PRO A 587 12.17 -14.40 0.91
C PRO A 587 13.52 -14.01 1.54
N ASP A 588 14.29 -13.19 0.84
CA ASP A 588 15.49 -12.55 1.40
C ASP A 588 15.14 -11.35 2.30
N ASP A 589 16.16 -10.63 2.80
CA ASP A 589 15.95 -9.45 3.65
C ASP A 589 15.26 -8.26 2.94
N ALA A 590 15.17 -8.25 1.60
CA ALA A 590 14.37 -7.30 0.84
C ALA A 590 12.93 -7.78 0.59
N GLY A 591 12.63 -9.05 0.91
CA GLY A 591 11.38 -9.72 0.57
C GLY A 591 11.37 -10.33 -0.83
N ASP A 592 12.49 -10.29 -1.55
CA ASP A 592 12.62 -10.88 -2.88
C ASP A 592 12.75 -12.40 -2.76
N THR A 593 12.04 -13.13 -3.62
CA THR A 593 12.08 -14.60 -3.70
C THR A 593 12.95 -15.07 -4.86
N GLY A 594 13.21 -16.38 -4.98
CA GLY A 594 13.86 -16.96 -6.17
C GLY A 594 13.26 -16.49 -7.50
N LEU A 595 11.94 -16.28 -7.57
CA LEU A 595 11.26 -15.80 -8.78
C LEU A 595 11.56 -14.32 -9.10
N HIS A 596 11.76 -13.49 -8.07
CA HIS A 596 12.26 -12.11 -8.24
C HIS A 596 13.70 -12.11 -8.74
N TYR A 597 14.55 -13.00 -8.21
CA TYR A 597 15.94 -13.16 -8.64
C TYR A 597 16.05 -13.68 -10.08
N ALA A 598 15.19 -14.62 -10.50
CA ALA A 598 15.13 -15.07 -11.89
C ALA A 598 14.66 -13.96 -12.85
N ALA A 599 13.68 -13.15 -12.46
CA ALA A 599 13.25 -11.98 -13.21
C ALA A 599 14.37 -10.91 -13.29
N PHE A 600 15.05 -10.61 -12.19
CA PHE A 600 16.16 -9.66 -12.13
C PHE A 600 17.39 -10.13 -12.92
N GLY A 601 17.65 -11.43 -12.97
CA GLY A 601 18.74 -12.04 -13.74
C GLY A 601 18.43 -12.28 -15.22
N ASN A 602 17.26 -11.89 -15.73
CA ASN A 602 16.77 -12.18 -17.08
C ASN A 602 16.79 -13.68 -17.43
N ARG A 603 16.24 -14.54 -16.55
CA ARG A 603 16.29 -16.01 -16.67
C ARG A 603 14.90 -16.62 -16.91
N PRO A 604 14.34 -16.52 -18.14
CA PRO A 604 12.97 -16.99 -18.41
C PRO A 604 12.76 -18.49 -18.17
N GLN A 605 13.78 -19.34 -18.41
CA GLN A 605 13.69 -20.78 -18.10
C GLN A 605 13.66 -21.04 -16.59
N ALA A 606 14.44 -20.28 -15.80
CA ALA A 606 14.40 -20.41 -14.34
C ALA A 606 13.05 -19.94 -13.76
N ILE A 607 12.45 -18.89 -14.34
CA ILE A 607 11.07 -18.47 -14.02
C ILE A 607 10.09 -19.63 -14.25
N GLU A 608 10.13 -20.26 -15.42
CA GLU A 608 9.26 -21.39 -15.77
C GLU A 608 9.47 -22.59 -14.83
N THR A 609 10.72 -22.99 -14.55
CA THR A 609 11.05 -24.06 -13.60
C THR A 609 10.54 -23.76 -12.19
N LEU A 610 10.72 -22.53 -11.68
CA LEU A 610 10.24 -22.13 -10.36
C LEU A 610 8.71 -22.20 -10.28
N ILE A 611 8.00 -21.71 -11.29
CA ILE A 611 6.53 -21.76 -11.37
C ILE A 611 6.03 -23.21 -11.41
N GLN A 612 6.68 -24.09 -12.18
CA GLN A 612 6.37 -25.53 -12.22
C GLN A 612 6.53 -26.21 -10.85
N HIS A 613 7.46 -25.73 -10.01
CA HIS A 613 7.64 -26.19 -8.63
C HIS A 613 6.81 -25.39 -7.61
N GLY A 614 5.79 -24.64 -8.06
CA GLY A 614 4.80 -23.98 -7.22
C GLY A 614 5.15 -22.56 -6.75
N ALA A 615 6.16 -21.90 -7.33
CA ALA A 615 6.49 -20.52 -6.98
C ALA A 615 5.28 -19.58 -7.04
N GLY A 616 5.13 -18.74 -6.02
CA GLY A 616 4.08 -17.71 -5.98
C GLY A 616 4.34 -16.63 -7.03
N ILE A 617 3.70 -16.75 -8.19
CA ILE A 617 3.90 -15.85 -9.34
C ILE A 617 3.59 -14.38 -9.04
N ASP A 618 2.62 -14.15 -8.15
CA ASP A 618 2.12 -12.85 -7.70
C ASP A 618 2.68 -12.42 -6.33
N PHE A 619 3.69 -13.12 -5.79
CA PHE A 619 4.32 -12.68 -4.54
C PHE A 619 5.04 -11.35 -4.77
N TYR A 620 5.11 -10.51 -3.75
CA TYR A 620 5.73 -9.19 -3.83
C TYR A 620 6.72 -8.96 -2.69
N ASN A 621 7.77 -8.21 -2.98
CA ASN A 621 8.81 -7.83 -2.03
C ASN A 621 8.38 -6.63 -1.14
N LYS A 622 9.28 -6.12 -0.29
CA LYS A 622 8.98 -5.00 0.61
C LYS A 622 8.66 -3.67 -0.10
N LEU A 623 8.95 -3.54 -1.39
CA LEU A 623 8.57 -2.39 -2.23
C LEU A 623 7.18 -2.56 -2.89
N GLY A 624 6.53 -3.72 -2.71
CA GLY A 624 5.29 -4.06 -3.41
C GLY A 624 5.51 -4.55 -4.84
N HIS A 625 6.75 -4.65 -5.32
CA HIS A 625 7.07 -5.17 -6.64
C HIS A 625 6.84 -6.69 -6.67
N THR A 626 6.15 -7.17 -7.70
CA THR A 626 6.10 -8.60 -8.08
C THR A 626 7.23 -8.95 -9.05
N PRO A 627 7.50 -10.24 -9.36
CA PRO A 627 8.42 -10.62 -10.43
C PRO A 627 8.11 -9.97 -11.78
N LEU A 628 6.83 -9.69 -12.07
CA LEU A 628 6.44 -8.94 -13.27
C LEU A 628 6.91 -7.48 -13.20
N HIS A 629 6.71 -6.77 -12.08
CA HIS A 629 7.29 -5.43 -11.89
C HIS A 629 8.80 -5.45 -12.08
N VAL A 630 9.52 -6.43 -11.51
CA VAL A 630 10.98 -6.56 -11.67
C VAL A 630 11.37 -6.76 -13.14
N ALA A 631 10.73 -7.70 -13.85
CA ALA A 631 11.02 -7.96 -15.27
C ALA A 631 10.71 -6.76 -16.17
N VAL A 632 9.65 -6.01 -15.88
CA VAL A 632 9.31 -4.77 -16.58
C VAL A 632 10.31 -3.67 -16.25
N PHE A 633 10.62 -3.45 -14.97
CA PHE A 633 11.52 -2.40 -14.51
C PHE A 633 12.93 -2.56 -15.11
N GLN A 634 13.41 -3.80 -15.32
CA GLN A 634 14.69 -4.10 -15.96
C GLN A 634 14.63 -4.18 -17.50
N ASN A 635 13.45 -4.03 -18.10
CA ASN A 635 13.21 -4.17 -19.54
C ASN A 635 13.63 -5.55 -20.10
N PHE A 636 13.02 -6.62 -19.58
CA PHE A 636 13.23 -8.00 -20.05
C PHE A 636 11.95 -8.63 -20.66
N PRO A 637 11.68 -8.39 -21.96
CA PRO A 637 10.43 -8.82 -22.60
C PRO A 637 10.16 -10.33 -22.59
N GLU A 638 11.19 -11.19 -22.61
CA GLU A 638 10.95 -12.65 -22.54
C GLU A 638 10.55 -13.11 -21.14
N CYS A 639 11.13 -12.53 -20.09
CA CYS A 639 10.67 -12.77 -18.71
C CYS A 639 9.22 -12.31 -18.53
N VAL A 640 8.86 -11.14 -19.08
CA VAL A 640 7.47 -10.67 -19.14
C VAL A 640 6.58 -11.67 -19.89
N ARG A 641 6.98 -12.16 -21.08
CA ARG A 641 6.21 -13.15 -21.84
C ARG A 641 5.99 -14.46 -21.08
N VAL A 642 7.01 -15.00 -20.40
CA VAL A 642 6.87 -16.21 -19.59
C VAL A 642 5.91 -16.00 -18.43
N LEU A 643 6.06 -14.91 -17.67
CA LEU A 643 5.16 -14.59 -16.56
C LEU A 643 3.69 -14.43 -17.02
N LEU A 644 3.45 -13.75 -18.15
CA LEU A 644 2.12 -13.60 -18.73
C LEU A 644 1.55 -14.95 -19.21
N ARG A 645 2.34 -15.82 -19.85
CA ARG A 645 1.92 -17.18 -20.27
C ARG A 645 1.48 -18.05 -19.09
N HIS A 646 2.07 -17.85 -17.90
CA HIS A 646 1.70 -18.56 -16.68
C HIS A 646 0.60 -17.87 -15.85
N GLY A 647 -0.04 -16.82 -16.37
CA GLY A 647 -1.22 -16.20 -15.76
C GLY A 647 -0.93 -15.37 -14.50
N CYS A 648 0.16 -14.61 -14.49
CA CYS A 648 0.38 -13.59 -13.45
C CYS A 648 -0.65 -12.46 -13.52
N ASP A 649 -0.97 -11.87 -12.38
CA ASP A 649 -1.88 -10.71 -12.34
C ASP A 649 -1.15 -9.43 -12.76
N VAL A 650 -1.48 -8.95 -13.97
CA VAL A 650 -0.93 -7.73 -14.58
C VAL A 650 -1.36 -6.43 -13.89
N ASN A 651 -2.28 -6.51 -12.92
CA ASN A 651 -2.93 -5.37 -12.28
C ASN A 651 -2.48 -5.12 -10.85
N ILE A 652 -1.60 -5.96 -10.29
CA ILE A 652 -1.06 -5.75 -8.95
C ILE A 652 -0.37 -4.38 -8.91
N GLN A 653 -0.62 -3.65 -7.83
CA GLN A 653 -0.10 -2.32 -7.59
C GLN A 653 1.03 -2.37 -6.56
N ASP A 654 2.14 -1.68 -6.85
CA ASP A 654 3.27 -1.50 -5.93
C ASP A 654 2.93 -0.56 -4.75
N ASN A 655 3.92 -0.25 -3.90
CA ASN A 655 3.73 0.70 -2.80
C ASN A 655 3.42 2.15 -3.26
N ASN A 656 3.75 2.53 -4.49
CA ASN A 656 3.38 3.80 -5.12
C ASN A 656 2.02 3.73 -5.85
N LYS A 657 1.32 2.58 -5.79
CA LYS A 657 0.15 2.21 -6.57
C LYS A 657 0.37 2.16 -8.10
N ASP A 658 1.61 2.19 -8.57
CA ASP A 658 1.91 1.95 -9.98
C ASP A 658 1.73 0.44 -10.27
N THR A 659 1.16 0.11 -11.43
CA THR A 659 1.12 -1.27 -11.95
C THR A 659 2.32 -1.51 -12.87
N PRO A 660 2.64 -2.76 -13.28
CA PRO A 660 3.72 -3.01 -14.24
C PRO A 660 3.54 -2.23 -15.55
N LEU A 661 2.31 -1.97 -15.97
CA LEU A 661 2.04 -1.15 -17.15
C LEU A 661 2.34 0.35 -16.90
N HIS A 662 2.13 0.87 -15.69
CA HIS A 662 2.58 2.22 -15.32
C HIS A 662 4.09 2.35 -15.39
N ASP A 663 4.85 1.36 -14.90
CA ASP A 663 6.31 1.30 -15.02
C ASP A 663 6.78 1.28 -16.49
N ALA A 664 6.13 0.45 -17.32
CA ALA A 664 6.46 0.34 -18.74
C ALA A 664 6.26 1.67 -19.48
N VAL A 665 5.16 2.39 -19.21
CA VAL A 665 4.89 3.74 -19.73
C VAL A 665 5.87 4.78 -19.15
N ALA A 666 6.18 4.71 -17.85
CA ALA A 666 7.15 5.60 -17.21
C ALA A 666 8.56 5.50 -17.83
N LYS A 667 8.93 4.32 -18.35
CA LYS A 667 10.23 4.06 -18.96
C LYS A 667 10.23 4.09 -20.49
N GLY A 668 9.06 4.13 -21.15
CA GLY A 668 8.97 4.10 -22.61
C GLY A 668 9.36 2.75 -23.20
N LEU A 669 8.99 1.65 -22.55
CA LEU A 669 9.36 0.29 -22.94
C LEU A 669 8.36 -0.26 -23.95
N ASP A 670 8.44 0.18 -25.20
CA ASP A 670 7.37 -0.01 -26.20
C ASP A 670 6.95 -1.48 -26.42
N GLU A 671 7.89 -2.41 -26.51
CA GLU A 671 7.58 -3.85 -26.61
C GLU A 671 6.78 -4.36 -25.40
N ILE A 672 7.19 -3.96 -24.19
CA ILE A 672 6.55 -4.38 -22.93
C ILE A 672 5.19 -3.70 -22.74
N GLN A 673 5.06 -2.41 -23.08
CA GLN A 673 3.78 -1.70 -23.14
C GLN A 673 2.82 -2.44 -24.08
N LEU A 674 3.28 -2.86 -25.26
CA LEU A 674 2.46 -3.61 -26.21
C LEU A 674 2.07 -5.01 -25.69
N LEU A 675 2.98 -5.73 -25.02
CA LEU A 675 2.69 -7.04 -24.42
C LEU A 675 1.61 -6.94 -23.33
N LEU A 676 1.79 -6.02 -22.37
CA LEU A 676 0.87 -5.80 -21.26
C LEU A 676 -0.51 -5.29 -21.75
N LEU A 677 -0.53 -4.35 -22.69
CA LEU A 677 -1.78 -3.89 -23.33
C LEU A 677 -2.44 -4.93 -24.24
N SER A 678 -1.80 -6.06 -24.50
CA SER A 678 -2.44 -7.17 -25.24
C SER A 678 -2.94 -8.28 -24.31
N HIS A 679 -2.74 -8.14 -22.98
CA HIS A 679 -3.27 -9.06 -21.99
C HIS A 679 -4.78 -8.82 -21.78
N PRO A 680 -5.64 -9.85 -21.80
CA PRO A 680 -7.10 -9.67 -21.80
C PRO A 680 -7.64 -9.09 -20.48
N GLU A 681 -6.94 -9.29 -19.37
CA GLU A 681 -7.37 -8.86 -18.02
C GLU A 681 -6.79 -7.50 -17.60
N VAL A 682 -6.18 -6.73 -18.51
CA VAL A 682 -5.54 -5.44 -18.17
C VAL A 682 -6.58 -4.38 -17.75
N ASN A 683 -6.46 -3.88 -16.53
CA ASN A 683 -7.35 -2.88 -15.96
C ASN A 683 -6.79 -1.47 -16.18
N LEU A 684 -7.39 -0.77 -17.16
CA LEU A 684 -6.99 0.58 -17.57
C LEU A 684 -7.48 1.70 -16.62
N TYR A 685 -8.29 1.37 -15.61
CA TYR A 685 -8.86 2.32 -14.65
C TYR A 685 -8.07 2.46 -13.34
N LEU A 686 -7.11 1.55 -13.08
CA LEU A 686 -6.29 1.63 -11.86
C LEU A 686 -5.44 2.89 -11.86
N GLU A 687 -5.48 3.63 -10.74
CA GLU A 687 -4.72 4.86 -10.55
C GLU A 687 -3.55 4.67 -9.58
N ASN A 688 -2.41 5.28 -9.91
CA ASN A 688 -1.27 5.36 -9.01
C ASN A 688 -1.47 6.39 -7.87
N SER A 689 -0.49 6.51 -6.98
CA SER A 689 -0.49 7.42 -5.82
C SER A 689 -0.69 8.90 -6.15
N LYS A 690 -0.48 9.29 -7.41
CA LYS A 690 -0.71 10.65 -7.92
C LYS A 690 -2.07 10.81 -8.60
N GLY A 691 -2.93 9.79 -8.57
CA GLY A 691 -4.23 9.75 -9.23
C GLY A 691 -4.14 9.68 -10.76
N PHE A 692 -3.04 9.17 -11.33
CA PHE A 692 -2.96 8.92 -12.77
C PHE A 692 -3.38 7.48 -13.04
N ASN A 693 -4.44 7.29 -13.82
CA ASN A 693 -4.65 6.05 -14.56
C ASN A 693 -3.68 5.97 -15.74
N ILE A 694 -3.63 4.80 -16.40
CA ILE A 694 -2.64 4.56 -17.45
C ILE A 694 -2.78 5.45 -18.68
N LEU A 695 -4.01 5.81 -19.07
CA LEU A 695 -4.22 6.77 -20.16
C LEU A 695 -3.63 8.13 -19.78
N ASN A 696 -3.99 8.64 -18.61
CA ASN A 696 -3.47 9.91 -18.11
C ASN A 696 -1.94 9.90 -18.00
N HIS A 697 -1.32 8.76 -17.69
CA HIS A 697 0.14 8.62 -17.65
C HIS A 697 0.77 8.59 -19.05
N ALA A 698 0.18 7.86 -20.01
CA ALA A 698 0.64 7.85 -21.41
C ALA A 698 0.52 9.24 -22.05
N VAL A 699 -0.58 9.94 -21.76
CA VAL A 699 -0.82 11.32 -22.19
C VAL A 699 0.17 12.30 -21.55
N LEU A 700 0.46 12.18 -20.25
CA LEU A 700 1.50 13.00 -19.59
C LEU A 700 2.86 12.87 -20.31
N ARG A 701 3.17 11.67 -20.79
CA ARG A 701 4.42 11.35 -21.50
C ARG A 701 4.41 11.68 -22.98
N GLY A 702 3.29 12.12 -23.55
CA GLY A 702 3.16 12.43 -24.97
C GLY A 702 3.21 11.20 -25.89
N ASN A 703 3.02 9.98 -25.35
CA ASN A 703 3.10 8.76 -26.16
C ASN A 703 1.79 8.56 -26.94
N LEU A 704 1.74 9.11 -28.16
CA LEU A 704 0.56 9.04 -29.04
C LEU A 704 0.15 7.59 -29.34
N ALA A 705 1.08 6.73 -29.77
CA ALA A 705 0.78 5.36 -30.18
C ALA A 705 0.16 4.52 -29.04
N VAL A 706 0.64 4.70 -27.81
CA VAL A 706 0.09 4.03 -26.62
C VAL A 706 -1.25 4.65 -26.20
N THR A 707 -1.39 5.97 -26.32
CA THR A 707 -2.66 6.68 -26.11
C THR A 707 -3.74 6.19 -27.07
N GLU A 708 -3.42 6.09 -28.37
CA GLU A 708 -4.30 5.52 -29.40
C GLU A 708 -4.68 4.08 -29.09
N LYS A 709 -3.72 3.21 -28.72
CA LYS A 709 -4.01 1.82 -28.36
C LYS A 709 -4.94 1.71 -27.15
N ILE A 710 -4.69 2.47 -26.08
CA ILE A 710 -5.54 2.47 -24.87
C ILE A 710 -6.95 2.95 -25.20
N LEU A 711 -7.09 4.00 -26.01
CA LEU A 711 -8.39 4.55 -26.41
C LEU A 711 -9.14 3.66 -27.42
N ALA A 712 -8.42 2.92 -28.27
CA ALA A 712 -9.01 1.91 -29.15
C ALA A 712 -9.55 0.70 -28.36
N MET A 713 -8.91 0.35 -27.24
CA MET A 713 -9.43 -0.68 -26.31
C MET A 713 -10.62 -0.17 -25.49
N ASN A 714 -10.58 1.08 -25.01
CA ASN A 714 -11.67 1.68 -24.24
C ASN A 714 -11.72 3.21 -24.38
N GLY A 715 -12.53 3.69 -25.34
CA GLY A 715 -12.67 5.11 -25.65
C GLY A 715 -13.27 5.95 -24.51
N ASN A 716 -13.99 5.35 -23.56
CA ASN A 716 -14.60 6.10 -22.44
C ASN A 716 -13.53 6.81 -21.58
N LEU A 717 -12.33 6.22 -21.49
CA LEU A 717 -11.19 6.78 -20.75
C LEU A 717 -10.83 8.19 -21.20
N ALA A 718 -11.09 8.58 -22.45
CA ALA A 718 -10.85 9.93 -22.98
C ALA A 718 -11.52 11.05 -22.16
N THR A 719 -12.57 10.70 -21.39
CA THR A 719 -13.34 11.64 -20.55
C THR A 719 -13.14 11.46 -19.04
N VAL A 720 -12.41 10.42 -18.60
CA VAL A 720 -12.29 10.07 -17.17
C VAL A 720 -11.29 11.01 -16.47
N PRO A 721 -11.73 11.86 -15.53
CA PRO A 721 -10.83 12.74 -14.80
C PRO A 721 -10.01 11.96 -13.77
N LYS A 722 -8.78 12.41 -13.54
CA LYS A 722 -7.92 11.97 -12.42
C LYS A 722 -8.59 12.29 -11.09
N THR A 723 -8.59 11.36 -10.13
CA THR A 723 -9.19 11.61 -8.80
C THR A 723 -8.52 12.72 -8.00
N SER A 724 -7.22 12.95 -8.21
CA SER A 724 -6.39 13.83 -7.36
C SER A 724 -6.57 15.33 -7.61
N ASP A 725 -6.87 15.73 -8.84
CA ASP A 725 -7.01 17.13 -9.27
C ASP A 725 -8.17 17.38 -10.26
N GLY A 726 -8.88 16.33 -10.70
CA GLY A 726 -9.96 16.42 -11.67
C GLY A 726 -9.51 16.57 -13.12
N PHE A 727 -8.21 16.46 -13.42
CA PHE A 727 -7.71 16.63 -14.79
C PHE A 727 -8.24 15.50 -15.68
N THR A 728 -9.02 15.85 -16.70
CA THR A 728 -9.30 14.94 -17.83
C THR A 728 -8.03 14.74 -18.68
N PRO A 729 -7.95 13.69 -19.52
CA PRO A 729 -6.81 13.51 -20.43
C PRO A 729 -6.53 14.75 -21.28
N LEU A 730 -7.57 15.50 -21.67
CA LEU A 730 -7.41 16.75 -22.41
C LEU A 730 -6.71 17.84 -21.58
N HIS A 731 -6.97 17.95 -20.27
CA HIS A 731 -6.20 18.85 -19.40
C HIS A 731 -4.73 18.46 -19.33
N VAL A 732 -4.43 17.15 -19.21
CA VAL A 732 -3.05 16.66 -19.14
C VAL A 732 -2.31 16.91 -20.46
N ALA A 733 -2.94 16.65 -21.61
CA ALA A 733 -2.36 16.92 -22.92
C ALA A 733 -2.12 18.43 -23.13
N ALA A 734 -3.12 19.26 -22.78
CA ALA A 734 -3.06 20.71 -22.96
C ALA A 734 -2.04 21.41 -22.05
N PHE A 735 -1.85 20.91 -20.82
CA PHE A 735 -0.85 21.40 -19.89
C PHE A 735 0.60 21.14 -20.37
N ASN A 736 0.82 20.14 -21.22
CA ASN A 736 2.14 19.69 -21.66
C ASN A 736 2.45 19.93 -23.17
N ASP A 737 1.60 20.69 -23.89
CA ASP A 737 1.68 20.96 -25.35
C ASP A 737 1.66 19.71 -26.25
N HIS A 738 1.03 18.61 -25.81
CA HIS A 738 0.94 17.36 -26.59
C HIS A 738 -0.14 17.45 -27.69
N ILE A 739 0.13 18.30 -28.69
CA ILE A 739 -0.81 18.73 -29.72
C ILE A 739 -1.48 17.59 -30.48
N ASP A 740 -0.76 16.52 -30.83
CA ASP A 740 -1.34 15.43 -31.61
C ASP A 740 -2.29 14.55 -30.76
N ILE A 741 -2.05 14.47 -29.45
CA ILE A 741 -3.00 13.88 -28.50
C ILE A 741 -4.23 14.79 -28.31
N VAL A 742 -4.04 16.12 -28.28
CA VAL A 742 -5.17 17.07 -28.25
C VAL A 742 -6.06 16.90 -29.49
N LYS A 743 -5.47 16.82 -30.69
CA LYS A 743 -6.20 16.52 -31.94
C LYS A 743 -6.94 15.19 -31.83
N LEU A 744 -6.27 14.10 -31.41
CA LEU A 744 -6.91 12.79 -31.24
C LEU A 744 -8.14 12.87 -30.33
N LEU A 745 -8.02 13.51 -29.16
CA LEU A 745 -9.12 13.63 -28.19
C LEU A 745 -10.28 14.50 -28.72
N VAL A 746 -10.00 15.63 -29.37
CA VAL A 746 -11.02 16.58 -29.84
C VAL A 746 -11.64 16.15 -31.17
N GLU A 747 -10.84 15.67 -32.13
CA GLU A 747 -11.30 15.31 -33.47
C GLU A 747 -11.92 13.91 -33.51
N THR A 748 -11.31 12.92 -32.86
CA THR A 748 -11.78 11.52 -32.90
C THR A 748 -12.78 11.24 -31.78
N PHE A 749 -12.45 11.59 -30.54
CA PHE A 749 -13.28 11.24 -29.36
C PHE A 749 -14.30 12.32 -28.97
N LYS A 750 -14.29 13.48 -29.64
CA LYS A 750 -15.25 14.59 -29.43
C LYS A 750 -15.41 15.01 -27.96
N VAL A 751 -14.33 14.97 -27.19
CA VAL A 751 -14.37 15.30 -25.76
C VAL A 751 -14.76 16.77 -25.54
N ASN A 752 -15.40 17.07 -24.41
CA ASN A 752 -15.77 18.45 -24.07
C ASN A 752 -14.51 19.31 -23.82
N VAL A 753 -14.25 20.24 -24.74
CA VAL A 753 -13.14 21.22 -24.67
C VAL A 753 -13.27 22.19 -23.49
N ASN A 754 -14.48 22.36 -22.94
CA ASN A 754 -14.77 23.14 -21.74
C ASN A 754 -15.04 22.24 -20.52
N SER A 755 -14.55 20.99 -20.51
CA SER A 755 -14.49 20.22 -19.27
C SER A 755 -13.68 21.00 -18.23
N VAL A 756 -13.98 20.82 -16.93
CA VAL A 756 -13.30 21.54 -15.86
C VAL A 756 -12.69 20.61 -14.83
N ASP A 757 -11.53 21.00 -14.30
CA ASP A 757 -10.86 20.31 -13.18
C ASP A 757 -11.50 20.65 -11.81
N LEU A 758 -10.94 20.11 -10.70
CA LEU A 758 -11.44 20.42 -9.35
C LEU A 758 -11.24 21.90 -8.95
N LYS A 759 -10.49 22.68 -9.72
CA LYS A 759 -10.30 24.13 -9.57
C LYS A 759 -11.15 24.93 -10.56
N GLN A 760 -12.13 24.31 -11.23
CA GLN A 760 -12.97 24.93 -12.26
C GLN A 760 -12.21 25.45 -13.50
N ARG A 761 -10.96 25.02 -13.69
CA ARG A 761 -10.14 25.45 -14.83
C ARG A 761 -10.43 24.57 -16.04
N THR A 762 -10.44 25.16 -17.24
CA THR A 762 -10.55 24.43 -18.50
C THR A 762 -9.17 23.98 -19.02
N PRO A 763 -9.09 23.04 -19.99
CA PRO A 763 -7.84 22.68 -20.66
C PRO A 763 -7.14 23.89 -21.30
N LEU A 764 -7.90 24.85 -21.83
CA LEU A 764 -7.34 26.08 -22.39
C LEU A 764 -6.65 26.93 -21.31
N MET A 765 -7.26 27.10 -20.13
CA MET A 765 -6.62 27.80 -19.00
C MET A 765 -5.33 27.11 -18.56
N CYS A 766 -5.32 25.76 -18.54
CA CYS A 766 -4.10 24.99 -18.26
C CYS A 766 -3.01 25.22 -19.32
N ALA A 767 -3.37 25.23 -20.61
CA ALA A 767 -2.43 25.51 -21.70
C ALA A 767 -1.88 26.94 -21.63
N VAL A 768 -2.76 27.94 -21.47
CA VAL A 768 -2.42 29.37 -21.29
C VAL A 768 -1.53 29.57 -20.08
N GLY A 769 -1.90 29.01 -18.92
CA GLY A 769 -1.12 29.09 -17.68
C GLY A 769 0.28 28.48 -17.79
N GLN A 770 0.54 27.59 -18.75
CA GLN A 770 1.88 27.07 -19.04
C GLN A 770 2.53 27.63 -20.32
N GLY A 771 1.82 28.45 -21.11
CA GLY A 771 2.34 29.05 -22.35
C GLY A 771 2.39 28.10 -23.56
N GLN A 772 1.60 27.02 -23.54
CA GLN A 772 1.62 25.93 -24.53
C GLN A 772 1.01 26.35 -25.87
N SER A 773 1.84 27.00 -26.68
CA SER A 773 1.40 27.81 -27.82
C SER A 773 0.75 26.98 -28.93
N SER A 774 1.17 25.72 -29.11
CA SER A 774 0.65 24.84 -30.15
C SER A 774 -0.79 24.44 -29.83
N VAL A 775 -1.04 24.01 -28.58
CA VAL A 775 -2.38 23.67 -28.10
C VAL A 775 -3.28 24.89 -27.97
N ILE A 776 -2.79 26.02 -27.48
CA ILE A 776 -3.56 27.28 -27.40
C ILE A 776 -4.09 27.66 -28.79
N HIS A 777 -3.20 27.72 -29.79
CA HIS A 777 -3.59 28.06 -31.16
C HIS A 777 -4.63 27.09 -31.70
N TYR A 778 -4.43 25.78 -31.50
CA TYR A 778 -5.34 24.75 -31.98
C TYR A 778 -6.73 24.81 -31.31
N LEU A 779 -6.79 24.88 -29.97
CA LEU A 779 -8.06 24.95 -29.25
C LEU A 779 -8.86 26.21 -29.62
N VAL A 780 -8.21 27.37 -29.77
CA VAL A 780 -8.89 28.60 -30.17
C VAL A 780 -9.39 28.55 -31.62
N SER A 781 -8.63 27.95 -32.54
CA SER A 781 -9.00 27.90 -33.97
C SER A 781 -9.95 26.75 -34.36
N HIS A 782 -9.94 25.63 -33.62
CA HIS A 782 -10.68 24.40 -33.96
C HIS A 782 -11.60 23.89 -32.83
N GLY A 783 -11.54 24.47 -31.63
CA GLY A 783 -12.43 24.16 -30.51
C GLY A 783 -13.83 24.73 -30.71
N GLY A 784 -14.64 24.08 -31.54
CA GLY A 784 -16.05 24.44 -31.72
C GLY A 784 -16.80 24.44 -30.38
N GLY A 785 -17.32 25.61 -29.98
CA GLY A 785 -18.00 25.81 -28.69
C GLY A 785 -17.11 26.15 -27.50
N LEU A 786 -15.82 26.45 -27.70
CA LEU A 786 -14.90 26.90 -26.64
C LEU A 786 -15.42 28.17 -25.92
N SER A 787 -15.43 28.14 -24.58
CA SER A 787 -15.79 29.30 -23.74
C SER A 787 -14.54 30.03 -23.26
N LEU A 788 -14.47 31.34 -23.50
CA LEU A 788 -13.38 32.22 -23.04
C LEU A 788 -13.72 32.95 -21.72
N ASP A 789 -14.99 32.93 -21.34
CA ASP A 789 -15.61 33.58 -20.17
C ASP A 789 -15.61 32.72 -18.91
N CYS A 790 -15.20 31.45 -18.99
CA CYS A 790 -15.00 30.60 -17.82
C CYS A 790 -14.07 31.27 -16.79
N GLN A 791 -14.30 30.96 -15.51
CA GLN A 791 -13.48 31.39 -14.38
C GLN A 791 -13.11 30.17 -13.52
N ASP A 792 -11.91 30.19 -12.93
CA ASP A 792 -11.52 29.21 -11.93
C ASP A 792 -12.21 29.45 -10.57
N ILE A 793 -11.95 28.60 -9.58
CA ILE A 793 -12.50 28.72 -8.21
C ILE A 793 -12.18 30.05 -7.51
N ASP A 794 -11.13 30.75 -7.95
CA ASP A 794 -10.68 32.02 -7.39
C ASP A 794 -11.23 33.23 -8.20
N GLY A 795 -12.02 32.97 -9.26
CA GLY A 795 -12.60 33.99 -10.15
C GLY A 795 -11.71 34.38 -11.33
N ASN A 796 -10.56 33.71 -11.52
CA ASN A 796 -9.63 34.05 -12.59
C ASN A 796 -10.13 33.55 -13.95
N GLY A 797 -10.55 34.48 -14.81
CA GLY A 797 -10.75 34.22 -16.24
C GLY A 797 -9.43 34.08 -17.02
N LEU A 798 -9.51 33.68 -18.29
CA LEU A 798 -8.34 33.40 -19.14
C LEU A 798 -7.31 34.55 -19.21
N LEU A 799 -7.80 35.80 -19.25
CA LEU A 799 -6.97 37.01 -19.24
C LEU A 799 -6.10 37.12 -17.97
N HIS A 800 -6.62 36.73 -16.79
CA HIS A 800 -5.84 36.77 -15.55
C HIS A 800 -4.63 35.84 -15.63
N PHE A 801 -4.80 34.62 -16.17
CA PHE A 801 -3.69 33.69 -16.40
C PHE A 801 -2.64 34.24 -17.38
N LEU A 802 -3.07 34.92 -18.46
CA LEU A 802 -2.17 35.60 -19.39
C LEU A 802 -1.37 36.73 -18.72
N PHE A 803 -2.04 37.58 -17.92
CA PHE A 803 -1.40 38.70 -17.24
C PHE A 803 -0.42 38.25 -16.13
N ILE A 804 -0.80 37.26 -15.30
CA ILE A 804 0.06 36.70 -14.25
C ILE A 804 1.36 36.13 -14.84
N LYS A 805 1.31 35.53 -16.04
CA LYS A 805 2.46 34.97 -16.76
C LYS A 805 3.17 35.95 -17.71
N LYS A 806 2.69 37.19 -17.87
CA LYS A 806 3.29 38.21 -18.77
C LYS A 806 4.77 38.50 -18.47
N SER A 807 5.20 38.27 -17.22
CA SER A 807 6.59 38.36 -16.75
C SER A 807 7.53 37.23 -17.21
N TYR A 808 7.00 36.11 -17.73
CA TYR A 808 7.79 34.92 -18.09
C TYR A 808 7.97 34.70 -19.61
N TYR A 809 7.22 35.39 -20.47
CA TYR A 809 7.37 35.25 -21.92
C TYR A 809 8.62 35.98 -22.43
N LYS A 810 9.67 35.21 -22.79
CA LYS A 810 10.90 35.75 -23.40
C LYS A 810 10.73 36.22 -24.85
N THR A 811 9.60 35.91 -25.49
CA THR A 811 9.27 36.29 -26.87
C THR A 811 7.85 36.84 -26.93
N PRO A 812 7.60 37.98 -27.60
CA PRO A 812 6.27 38.56 -27.73
C PRO A 812 5.37 37.71 -28.63
N ILE A 813 4.07 37.69 -28.31
CA ILE A 813 3.02 37.11 -29.14
C ILE A 813 2.84 38.01 -30.37
N SER A 814 3.00 37.46 -31.59
CA SER A 814 2.80 38.21 -32.83
C SER A 814 1.41 37.96 -33.43
N ARG A 815 0.83 39.01 -34.04
CA ARG A 815 -0.47 38.96 -34.74
C ARG A 815 -0.54 37.85 -35.80
N GLU A 816 0.60 37.54 -36.40
CA GLU A 816 0.80 36.51 -37.42
C GLU A 816 0.64 35.08 -36.88
N ARG A 817 0.86 34.86 -35.57
CA ARG A 817 0.81 33.52 -34.94
C ARG A 817 -0.52 33.20 -34.28
N ALA A 818 -1.26 34.19 -33.80
CA ALA A 818 -2.54 33.99 -33.10
C ALA A 818 -3.41 35.26 -33.20
N PRO A 819 -4.05 35.51 -34.36
CA PRO A 819 -4.71 36.79 -34.61
C PRO A 819 -5.84 37.10 -33.62
N GLN A 820 -6.70 36.13 -33.29
CA GLN A 820 -7.82 36.36 -32.34
C GLN A 820 -7.33 36.74 -30.94
N ILE A 821 -6.32 36.02 -30.43
CA ILE A 821 -5.68 36.33 -29.13
C ILE A 821 -4.96 37.69 -29.18
N TYR A 822 -4.42 38.08 -30.34
CA TYR A 822 -3.76 39.37 -30.52
C TYR A 822 -4.73 40.55 -30.56
N GLU A 823 -5.90 40.41 -31.20
CA GLU A 823 -6.95 41.44 -31.16
C GLU A 823 -7.52 41.63 -29.73
N GLU A 824 -7.73 40.53 -28.98
CA GLU A 824 -8.11 40.60 -27.56
C GLU A 824 -6.98 41.15 -26.67
N TYR A 825 -5.72 40.86 -26.99
CA TYR A 825 -4.56 41.44 -26.31
C TYR A 825 -4.45 42.96 -26.52
N LEU A 826 -4.87 43.47 -27.68
CA LEU A 826 -4.91 44.90 -27.98
C LEU A 826 -6.11 45.61 -27.35
N SER A 827 -7.31 45.01 -27.34
CA SER A 827 -8.51 45.66 -26.78
C SER A 827 -8.41 45.91 -25.27
N VAL A 828 -7.62 45.09 -24.55
CA VAL A 828 -7.32 45.27 -23.12
C VAL A 828 -6.08 46.16 -22.89
N GLY A 829 -5.43 46.65 -23.95
CA GLY A 829 -4.36 47.65 -23.86
C GLY A 829 -4.84 49.08 -23.62
N GLU A 830 -6.14 49.34 -23.79
CA GLU A 830 -6.76 50.67 -23.70
C GLU A 830 -7.80 50.80 -22.55
N SER A 831 -7.83 49.85 -21.60
CA SER A 831 -8.73 49.87 -20.43
C SER A 831 -8.01 49.77 -19.08
#